data_AF-A0A0D6KA94-F1
#
_entry.id   AF-A0A0D6KA94-F1
#
_cell.length_a   1.000
_cell.length_b   1.000
_cell.length_c   1.000
_cell.angle_alpha   90.00
_cell.angle_beta   90.00
_cell.angle_gamma   90.00
#
_symmetry.space_group_name_H-M   'P 1'
#
loop_
_entity.id
_entity.type
_entity.pdbx_description
1 polymer ?
#
loop_
_entity_poly.entity_id
_entity_poly.type
_entity_poly.pdbx_seq_one_letter_code
_entity_poly.pdbx_strand_id
1 'polypeptide(L)'
;MINSNYELQKSQFKFAVNTCGTNKDWDFKKLSANFIDVEGTLVDVQQHIKAGHAICAGLLGGSWRSKANVIGSQCLLLDIDNSKIARDEDGKPILDEYGNSIKVYDPQLTIESALAHPFIKKHCALIYTTASHKPDWHKFRLVFLLPEYVQGADTVEACTRFLMQQLPHDPACKDASRVFYGNTEAEFLLVNPQATLPTEWVTEAIAIAQREREEYQQRIQEIESRRQQFREISNTEGWDIEQLIQQALSLIPPRTPGSGNYDECRQVLMALVNHYGAAEAEIIAEKWSPSIKGTTWNIRAKIRSFRRGGITIGTLFHIAKQYGFRFPQRQYEPFQPHKGLISREQWELGRVREDLTSFQNLLKQALAPLVSAAKGFSTPASPKPEPTSPQPATEITTPRRQIIIYKPGNIPHRSEFTGDIYIECQPEEHIAAWVEAISKGWTQILDNSHPGLGKSHNAGQMTAAMFGIDKLIYEDANHRNPSTLPIEANFVDLPVRHNGLKIDKTRTTPMGANFLLQPKALETPDTVGNCSRTPLFGAFRDKNFGSLDFEESAISPICNGCLNQNQCRFATGEGFGFRFNKRLVIQNYSQIRAHPDSTPVELTNAAGQPFTVGRIWEEAGTLIQPVHSIEVTLKDFDTTVGSLVAGGLPPEQWLKLQTFLPVLRSLLNGDIKPHSRYGFNDAELRDLLPDFPQDLDIEAIAQILEPNLEFLADLDSIDIQGDKELKKSAAARYAAKRVAKDSARLAGKQFFDLPLYWFPDFLEAWKGEGSLACKWGLLTIYRPNTKYAELANSAQFNIYLDATIRTERLKLKLGYDDSMLVIQQSRPDYSNLRVVNVIGLGKLPKKRSSSLTDRVDALKETFHKIHKKLGIIEWKQLALKTEDYIEYSHFVDGRGVNRFSDCDAIASFGIPYQNIGAVAAHLQVMTGQQVKLGNSVDILQKYLTELIRAEIIQEIGRLRAHRRSNEELTFYFCADYDLSFLLDELPGVKLEVVDACTLCTEAGSRDQQTGHAIVKAFTQLWESQQKIGQKAIAKIIDTTQGWVSRFTQRWGGWARFKKLLLLLLDSLYSDSNKNFTDLAEDEQWLVSEYFPILCQQPELSPDGLLDEVVLVAKTIGNRAMERVLHECTPQVRANLLIAVLSCLPTEVYSNESILLAVAPMQSAVT
;
A
#
# COMPACT_ATOMS: atom_id res chain seq x y z
N MET A 1 -63.85 -7.76 -33.46
CA MET A 1 -63.27 -8.79 -32.58
C MET A 1 -62.02 -9.33 -33.25
N ILE A 2 -60.96 -9.58 -32.46
CA ILE A 2 -59.62 -10.02 -32.85
C ILE A 2 -58.72 -8.89 -33.39
N ASN A 3 -58.16 -8.07 -32.48
CA ASN A 3 -56.80 -7.47 -32.54
C ASN A 3 -56.64 -6.30 -31.55
N SER A 4 -56.72 -6.57 -30.24
CA SER A 4 -56.30 -5.59 -29.21
C SER A 4 -55.56 -6.22 -28.02
N ASN A 5 -55.18 -7.50 -28.09
CA ASN A 5 -54.51 -8.23 -26.99
C ASN A 5 -53.02 -8.54 -27.28
N TYR A 6 -52.43 -8.00 -28.35
CA TYR A 6 -51.07 -8.36 -28.79
C TYR A 6 -49.96 -7.33 -28.47
N GLU A 7 -50.25 -6.28 -27.68
CA GLU A 7 -49.25 -5.25 -27.31
C GLU A 7 -48.88 -5.19 -25.82
N LEU A 8 -49.37 -6.11 -24.97
CA LEU A 8 -49.03 -6.16 -23.53
C LEU A 8 -47.89 -7.14 -23.17
N GLN A 9 -47.25 -7.77 -24.14
CA GLN A 9 -46.11 -8.67 -23.93
C GLN A 9 -44.81 -7.99 -24.33
N LYS A 10 -43.92 -7.68 -23.36
CA LYS A 10 -42.45 -7.70 -23.62
C LYS A 10 -41.46 -7.60 -22.44
N SER A 11 -41.87 -7.66 -21.17
CA SER A 11 -40.91 -7.77 -20.06
C SER A 11 -41.21 -8.99 -19.17
N GLN A 12 -40.64 -10.14 -19.52
CA GLN A 12 -40.57 -11.29 -18.63
C GLN A 12 -39.50 -11.05 -17.57
N PHE A 13 -39.76 -11.48 -16.33
CA PHE A 13 -38.82 -11.39 -15.21
C PHE A 13 -38.98 -12.61 -14.28
N LYS A 14 -37.95 -12.87 -13.49
CA LYS A 14 -37.93 -13.98 -12.54
C LYS A 14 -38.44 -13.56 -11.17
N PHE A 15 -39.29 -14.39 -10.57
CA PHE A 15 -39.76 -14.25 -9.21
C PHE A 15 -39.93 -15.63 -8.57
N ALA A 16 -39.93 -15.69 -7.23
CA ALA A 16 -40.07 -16.94 -6.50
C ALA A 16 -41.47 -17.05 -5.88
N VAL A 17 -42.16 -18.17 -6.10
CA VAL A 17 -43.53 -18.42 -5.64
C VAL A 17 -43.65 -19.75 -4.88
N ASN A 18 -44.48 -19.78 -3.86
CA ASN A 18 -44.89 -21.00 -3.15
C ASN A 18 -46.40 -21.15 -3.28
N THR A 19 -46.84 -22.30 -3.83
CA THR A 19 -48.24 -22.60 -4.16
C THR A 19 -48.90 -23.56 -3.18
N CYS A 20 -48.19 -23.99 -2.12
CA CYS A 20 -48.66 -25.04 -1.21
C CYS A 20 -49.70 -24.58 -0.15
N GLY A 21 -50.08 -23.30 -0.16
CA GLY A 21 -50.99 -22.70 0.80
C GLY A 21 -51.69 -21.49 0.22
N THR A 22 -52.67 -20.97 0.95
CA THR A 22 -53.59 -19.93 0.46
C THR A 22 -53.70 -18.81 1.49
N ASN A 23 -53.55 -17.56 1.06
CA ASN A 23 -53.66 -16.36 1.89
C ASN A 23 -52.68 -16.40 3.08
N LYS A 24 -53.18 -16.41 4.32
CA LYS A 24 -52.36 -16.48 5.55
C LYS A 24 -52.38 -17.86 6.24
N ASP A 25 -53.05 -18.85 5.66
CA ASP A 25 -53.11 -20.21 6.23
C ASP A 25 -51.95 -21.07 5.71
N TRP A 26 -50.90 -21.21 6.53
CA TRP A 26 -49.65 -21.85 6.13
C TRP A 26 -49.04 -22.72 7.24
N ASP A 27 -48.62 -23.92 6.84
CA ASP A 27 -47.61 -24.69 7.59
C ASP A 27 -46.24 -23.99 7.43
N PHE A 28 -45.67 -23.48 8.51
CA PHE A 28 -44.40 -22.73 8.49
C PHE A 28 -43.22 -23.50 7.88
N LYS A 29 -43.21 -24.84 8.02
CA LYS A 29 -42.19 -25.71 7.46
C LYS A 29 -42.34 -25.79 5.94
N LYS A 30 -43.57 -25.97 5.45
CA LYS A 30 -43.86 -25.98 4.00
C LYS A 30 -43.70 -24.61 3.35
N LEU A 31 -44.07 -23.54 4.06
CA LEU A 31 -43.89 -22.17 3.61
C LEU A 31 -42.41 -21.88 3.34
N SER A 32 -41.52 -22.37 4.20
CA SER A 32 -40.08 -22.12 4.06
C SER A 32 -39.38 -23.05 3.06
N ALA A 33 -39.95 -24.21 2.71
CA ALA A 33 -39.27 -25.23 1.91
C ALA A 33 -39.62 -25.20 0.40
N ASN A 34 -40.83 -24.77 0.04
CA ASN A 34 -41.42 -25.06 -1.28
C ASN A 34 -41.51 -23.85 -2.21
N PHE A 35 -40.58 -22.89 -2.10
CA PHE A 35 -40.48 -21.82 -3.08
C PHE A 35 -39.84 -22.32 -4.37
N ILE A 36 -40.44 -21.98 -5.51
CA ILE A 36 -39.95 -22.31 -6.84
C ILE A 36 -39.73 -20.99 -7.59
N ASP A 37 -38.53 -20.85 -8.17
CA ASP A 37 -38.21 -19.72 -9.02
C ASP A 37 -38.87 -19.93 -10.38
N VAL A 38 -39.69 -18.97 -10.82
CA VAL A 38 -40.42 -18.99 -12.08
C VAL A 38 -40.11 -17.74 -12.88
N GLU A 39 -40.20 -17.85 -14.21
CA GLU A 39 -40.06 -16.73 -15.13
C GLU A 39 -41.42 -16.44 -15.76
N GLY A 40 -41.88 -15.18 -15.66
CA GLY A 40 -43.22 -14.80 -16.08
C GLY A 40 -43.40 -13.29 -16.20
N THR A 41 -44.64 -12.88 -16.38
CA THR A 41 -45.07 -11.49 -16.54
C THR A 41 -45.79 -10.99 -15.28
N LEU A 42 -46.10 -9.68 -15.23
CA LEU A 42 -46.94 -9.15 -14.14
C LEU A 42 -48.32 -9.83 -14.07
N VAL A 43 -48.85 -10.28 -15.21
CA VAL A 43 -50.14 -11.00 -15.25
C VAL A 43 -50.03 -12.33 -14.50
N ASP A 44 -48.91 -13.03 -14.64
CA ASP A 44 -48.65 -14.29 -13.92
C ASP A 44 -48.50 -14.05 -12.42
N VAL A 45 -47.85 -12.94 -12.03
CA VAL A 45 -47.80 -12.50 -10.63
C VAL A 45 -49.20 -12.19 -10.08
N GLN A 46 -50.05 -11.49 -10.84
CA GLN A 46 -51.43 -11.21 -10.43
C GLN A 46 -52.26 -12.49 -10.25
N GLN A 47 -52.09 -13.47 -11.16
CA GLN A 47 -52.75 -14.77 -11.05
C GLN A 47 -52.33 -15.52 -9.79
N HIS A 48 -51.04 -15.55 -9.47
CA HIS A 48 -50.54 -16.16 -8.25
C HIS A 48 -51.03 -15.45 -6.98
N ILE A 49 -51.07 -14.11 -6.98
CA ILE A 49 -51.63 -13.32 -5.87
C ILE A 49 -53.11 -13.67 -5.66
N LYS A 50 -53.92 -13.70 -6.74
CA LYS A 50 -55.35 -14.06 -6.69
C LYS A 50 -55.61 -15.53 -6.35
N ALA A 51 -54.65 -16.41 -6.57
CA ALA A 51 -54.70 -17.78 -6.09
C ALA A 51 -54.32 -17.90 -4.59
N GLY A 52 -53.93 -16.80 -3.95
CA GLY A 52 -53.51 -16.77 -2.54
C GLY A 52 -52.08 -17.28 -2.31
N HIS A 53 -51.28 -17.48 -3.36
CA HIS A 53 -49.91 -18.01 -3.27
C HIS A 53 -48.95 -16.99 -2.65
N ALA A 54 -47.90 -17.46 -1.97
CA ALA A 54 -46.89 -16.58 -1.37
C ALA A 54 -45.74 -16.30 -2.34
N ILE A 55 -45.23 -15.07 -2.34
CA ILE A 55 -44.10 -14.61 -3.16
C ILE A 55 -42.91 -14.28 -2.24
N CYS A 56 -41.68 -14.51 -2.70
CA CYS A 56 -40.45 -14.12 -2.00
C CYS A 56 -39.77 -12.95 -2.72
N ALA A 57 -39.18 -12.01 -1.96
CA ALA A 57 -38.42 -10.89 -2.54
C ALA A 57 -37.15 -11.35 -3.29
N GLY A 58 -36.56 -12.49 -2.91
CA GLY A 58 -35.37 -13.05 -3.54
C GLY A 58 -35.62 -14.42 -4.15
N LEU A 59 -34.91 -14.71 -5.25
CA LEU A 59 -34.81 -16.03 -5.86
C LEU A 59 -34.00 -16.96 -4.96
N LEU A 60 -34.42 -18.23 -4.85
CA LEU A 60 -33.89 -19.18 -3.87
C LEU A 60 -33.22 -20.42 -4.48
N GLY A 61 -33.28 -20.60 -5.81
CA GLY A 61 -32.64 -21.73 -6.50
C GLY A 61 -33.16 -23.10 -6.04
N GLY A 62 -34.42 -23.19 -5.62
CA GLY A 62 -35.01 -24.42 -5.06
C GLY A 62 -34.50 -24.82 -3.68
N SER A 63 -33.76 -23.94 -2.99
CA SER A 63 -33.25 -24.16 -1.64
C SER A 63 -34.22 -23.69 -0.56
N TRP A 64 -34.02 -24.18 0.66
CA TRP A 64 -34.78 -23.72 1.83
C TRP A 64 -34.67 -22.20 2.00
N ARG A 65 -35.79 -21.51 2.26
CA ARG A 65 -35.84 -20.07 2.47
C ARG A 65 -34.96 -19.65 3.64
N SER A 66 -33.83 -19.04 3.31
CA SER A 66 -32.95 -18.35 4.24
C SER A 66 -32.14 -17.30 3.47
N LYS A 67 -31.73 -16.23 4.14
CA LYS A 67 -30.88 -15.18 3.54
C LYS A 67 -29.64 -15.73 2.82
N ALA A 68 -29.02 -16.77 3.38
CA ALA A 68 -27.81 -17.38 2.81
C ALA A 68 -28.06 -18.11 1.47
N ASN A 69 -29.32 -18.43 1.16
CA ASN A 69 -29.71 -19.16 -0.04
C ASN A 69 -30.33 -18.24 -1.10
N VAL A 70 -30.43 -16.94 -0.84
CA VAL A 70 -30.92 -15.98 -1.83
C VAL A 70 -29.82 -15.74 -2.87
N ILE A 71 -30.09 -16.15 -4.11
CA ILE A 71 -29.13 -16.03 -5.22
C ILE A 71 -29.17 -14.64 -5.87
N GLY A 72 -30.30 -13.93 -5.78
CA GLY A 72 -30.50 -12.61 -6.37
C GLY A 72 -31.98 -12.24 -6.51
N SER A 73 -32.30 -11.17 -7.22
CA SER A 73 -33.68 -10.77 -7.53
C SER A 73 -33.81 -9.92 -8.81
N GLN A 74 -34.99 -9.95 -9.43
CA GLN A 74 -35.41 -9.03 -10.51
C GLN A 74 -36.62 -8.17 -10.13
N CYS A 75 -37.17 -8.33 -8.92
CA CYS A 75 -38.27 -7.53 -8.42
C CYS A 75 -38.13 -7.27 -6.92
N LEU A 76 -38.53 -6.10 -6.47
CA LEU A 76 -38.54 -5.71 -5.07
C LEU A 76 -39.97 -5.49 -4.60
N LEU A 77 -40.27 -5.92 -3.38
CA LEU A 77 -41.60 -5.81 -2.80
C LEU A 77 -41.52 -5.02 -1.48
N LEU A 78 -42.47 -4.11 -1.29
CA LEU A 78 -42.65 -3.37 -0.04
C LEU A 78 -44.04 -3.62 0.55
N ASP A 79 -44.09 -3.81 1.87
CA ASP A 79 -45.32 -4.01 2.65
C ASP A 79 -45.72 -2.70 3.34
N ILE A 80 -46.89 -2.17 2.99
CA ILE A 80 -47.49 -0.98 3.62
C ILE A 80 -48.57 -1.46 4.58
N ASP A 81 -48.21 -1.48 5.86
CA ASP A 81 -49.03 -2.04 6.94
C ASP A 81 -49.84 -0.97 7.69
N ASN A 82 -49.49 0.32 7.51
CA ASN A 82 -50.06 1.50 8.21
C ASN A 82 -50.31 1.25 9.70
N SER A 83 -49.28 0.79 10.40
CA SER A 83 -49.39 0.35 11.79
C SER A 83 -48.19 0.76 12.64
N LYS A 84 -48.44 1.07 13.91
CA LYS A 84 -47.41 1.35 14.92
C LYS A 84 -47.62 0.49 16.16
N ILE A 85 -46.55 0.17 16.88
CA ILE A 85 -46.63 -0.57 18.15
C ILE A 85 -47.15 0.36 19.25
N ALA A 86 -48.19 -0.05 19.96
CA ALA A 86 -48.68 0.63 21.15
C ALA A 86 -47.62 0.58 22.26
N ARG A 87 -47.34 1.72 22.88
CA ARG A 87 -46.34 1.86 23.95
C ARG A 87 -46.96 2.46 25.21
N ASP A 88 -46.46 2.05 26.36
CA ASP A 88 -46.83 2.63 27.66
C ASP A 88 -46.12 3.99 27.90
N GLU A 89 -46.38 4.60 29.07
CA GLU A 89 -45.83 5.91 29.47
C GLU A 89 -44.30 5.92 29.57
N ASP A 90 -43.67 4.77 29.80
CA ASP A 90 -42.20 4.59 29.84
C ASP A 90 -41.60 4.26 28.46
N GLY A 91 -42.44 4.23 27.42
CA GLY A 91 -42.04 3.94 26.05
C GLY A 91 -41.78 2.46 25.75
N LYS A 92 -42.21 1.52 26.60
CA LYS A 92 -42.11 0.07 26.36
C LYS A 92 -43.31 -0.44 25.54
N PRO A 93 -43.12 -1.46 24.68
CA PRO A 93 -44.22 -2.08 23.92
C PRO A 93 -45.28 -2.69 24.85
N ILE A 94 -46.54 -2.36 24.62
CA ILE A 94 -47.67 -3.03 25.27
C ILE A 94 -47.84 -4.40 24.61
N LEU A 95 -47.80 -5.46 25.42
CA LEU A 95 -47.91 -6.85 24.97
C LEU A 95 -49.32 -7.38 25.23
N ASP A 96 -49.80 -8.27 24.36
CA ASP A 96 -51.01 -9.05 24.54
C ASP A 96 -50.80 -10.22 25.53
N GLU A 97 -51.87 -10.97 25.80
CA GLU A 97 -51.88 -12.13 26.70
C GLU A 97 -50.95 -13.29 26.25
N TYR A 98 -50.45 -13.24 25.01
CA TYR A 98 -49.51 -14.20 24.44
C TYR A 98 -48.08 -13.65 24.31
N GLY A 99 -47.84 -12.42 24.77
CA GLY A 99 -46.54 -11.75 24.73
C GLY A 99 -46.20 -11.05 23.41
N ASN A 100 -47.16 -10.85 22.50
CA ASN A 100 -46.94 -10.12 21.24
C ASN A 100 -47.28 -8.64 21.38
N SER A 101 -46.56 -7.76 20.70
CA SER A 101 -46.83 -6.32 20.75
C SER A 101 -48.15 -5.94 20.04
N ILE A 102 -48.99 -5.15 20.71
CA ILE A 102 -50.26 -4.67 20.16
C ILE A 102 -49.98 -3.60 19.08
N LYS A 103 -50.56 -3.77 17.89
CA LYS A 103 -50.48 -2.81 16.78
C LYS A 103 -51.70 -1.89 16.77
N VAL A 104 -51.47 -0.58 16.64
CA VAL A 104 -52.50 0.45 16.42
C VAL A 104 -52.39 1.03 15.02
N TYR A 105 -53.50 1.55 14.48
CA TYR A 105 -53.52 2.18 13.16
C TYR A 105 -52.68 3.47 13.18
N ASP A 106 -51.80 3.60 12.19
CA ASP A 106 -50.98 4.78 11.96
C ASP A 106 -50.89 5.02 10.44
N PRO A 107 -51.65 5.98 9.88
CA PRO A 107 -51.74 6.19 8.44
C PRO A 107 -50.44 6.82 7.89
N GLN A 108 -49.49 5.98 7.48
CA GLN A 108 -48.24 6.42 6.87
C GLN A 108 -48.38 6.68 5.36
N LEU A 109 -49.18 5.86 4.66
CA LEU A 109 -49.48 6.04 3.23
C LEU A 109 -50.85 5.43 2.88
N THR A 110 -51.82 6.28 2.51
CA THR A 110 -53.14 5.81 2.03
C THR A 110 -53.09 5.38 0.57
N ILE A 111 -54.09 4.64 0.09
CA ILE A 111 -54.16 4.20 -1.32
C ILE A 111 -54.22 5.40 -2.27
N GLU A 112 -55.03 6.41 -1.96
CA GLU A 112 -55.19 7.61 -2.77
C GLU A 112 -53.87 8.39 -2.84
N SER A 113 -53.17 8.51 -1.70
CA SER A 113 -51.87 9.15 -1.63
C SER A 113 -50.80 8.35 -2.38
N ALA A 114 -50.86 7.01 -2.35
CA ALA A 114 -49.93 6.16 -3.08
C ALA A 114 -50.11 6.31 -4.60
N LEU A 115 -51.35 6.35 -5.09
CA LEU A 115 -51.65 6.54 -6.52
C LEU A 115 -51.26 7.94 -7.02
N ALA A 116 -51.30 8.96 -6.15
CA ALA A 116 -50.85 10.32 -6.46
C ALA A 116 -49.33 10.52 -6.33
N HIS A 117 -48.61 9.63 -5.66
CA HIS A 117 -47.19 9.81 -5.34
C HIS A 117 -46.31 9.80 -6.62
N PRO A 118 -45.52 10.85 -6.91
CA PRO A 118 -44.76 10.96 -8.17
C PRO A 118 -43.82 9.78 -8.43
N PHE A 119 -43.13 9.29 -7.39
CA PHE A 119 -42.22 8.15 -7.50
C PHE A 119 -42.96 6.84 -7.79
N ILE A 120 -44.09 6.58 -7.11
CA ILE A 120 -44.89 5.35 -7.29
C ILE A 120 -45.50 5.36 -8.69
N LYS A 121 -46.09 6.48 -9.11
CA LYS A 121 -46.70 6.63 -10.44
C LYS A 121 -45.71 6.39 -11.57
N LYS A 122 -44.44 6.75 -11.37
CA LYS A 122 -43.37 6.61 -12.37
C LYS A 122 -42.70 5.23 -12.36
N HIS A 123 -42.46 4.63 -11.19
CA HIS A 123 -41.58 3.46 -11.05
C HIS A 123 -42.24 2.20 -10.47
N CYS A 124 -43.45 2.28 -9.91
CA CYS A 124 -44.16 1.11 -9.36
C CYS A 124 -44.84 0.31 -10.48
N ALA A 125 -44.65 -1.00 -10.46
CA ALA A 125 -45.18 -1.91 -11.48
C ALA A 125 -46.54 -2.52 -11.10
N LEU A 126 -46.77 -2.81 -9.82
CA LEU A 126 -48.04 -3.38 -9.33
C LEU A 126 -48.35 -2.90 -7.91
N ILE A 127 -49.62 -2.56 -7.65
CA ILE A 127 -50.15 -2.32 -6.30
C ILE A 127 -51.30 -3.27 -6.04
N TYR A 128 -51.28 -3.98 -4.91
CA TYR A 128 -52.35 -4.89 -4.52
C TYR A 128 -52.68 -4.89 -3.03
N THR A 129 -53.95 -5.11 -2.68
CA THR A 129 -54.41 -5.15 -1.28
C THR A 129 -54.04 -6.47 -0.59
N THR A 130 -53.61 -6.39 0.67
CA THR A 130 -53.31 -7.60 1.48
C THR A 130 -54.60 -8.23 2.02
N ALA A 131 -54.55 -9.51 2.41
CA ALA A 131 -55.69 -10.21 3.02
C ALA A 131 -56.18 -9.63 4.37
N SER A 132 -55.46 -8.65 4.94
CA SER A 132 -55.86 -7.95 6.17
C SER A 132 -56.21 -6.48 5.94
N HIS A 133 -56.37 -6.09 4.67
CA HIS A 133 -56.86 -4.78 4.27
C HIS A 133 -58.29 -4.57 4.78
N LYS A 134 -58.58 -3.35 5.26
CA LYS A 134 -59.94 -2.90 5.58
C LYS A 134 -60.14 -1.49 5.00
N PRO A 135 -61.39 -1.07 4.70
CA PRO A 135 -61.68 0.29 4.25
C PRO A 135 -61.10 1.37 5.18
N ASP A 136 -61.15 1.14 6.51
CA ASP A 136 -60.63 2.09 7.49
C ASP A 136 -59.14 1.86 7.86
N TRP A 137 -58.53 0.79 7.35
CA TRP A 137 -57.12 0.45 7.59
C TRP A 137 -56.47 -0.08 6.33
N HIS A 138 -55.93 0.84 5.54
CA HIS A 138 -55.31 0.53 4.26
C HIS A 138 -54.03 -0.30 4.45
N LYS A 139 -54.07 -1.57 4.05
CA LYS A 139 -52.89 -2.45 3.98
C LYS A 139 -52.68 -2.99 2.58
N PHE A 140 -51.59 -2.63 1.93
CA PHE A 140 -51.31 -2.96 0.54
C PHE A 140 -49.82 -3.13 0.29
N ARG A 141 -49.47 -3.67 -0.87
CA ARG A 141 -48.09 -3.92 -1.27
C ARG A 141 -47.77 -3.27 -2.59
N LEU A 142 -46.51 -2.87 -2.72
CA LEU A 142 -45.94 -2.27 -3.91
C LEU A 142 -44.91 -3.24 -4.48
N VAL A 143 -44.99 -3.49 -5.78
CA VAL A 143 -44.02 -4.32 -6.52
C VAL A 143 -43.29 -3.42 -7.51
N PHE A 144 -41.96 -3.44 -7.45
CA PHE A 144 -41.07 -2.70 -8.34
C PHE A 144 -40.22 -3.68 -9.15
N LEU A 145 -40.11 -3.46 -10.46
CA LEU A 145 -39.23 -4.25 -11.32
C LEU A 145 -37.85 -3.62 -11.38
N LEU A 146 -36.81 -4.44 -11.29
CA LEU A 146 -35.42 -4.01 -11.49
C LEU A 146 -35.10 -3.97 -12.99
N PRO A 147 -34.25 -3.03 -13.44
CA PRO A 147 -33.89 -2.93 -14.86
C PRO A 147 -33.03 -4.13 -15.32
N GLU A 148 -32.36 -4.80 -14.39
CA GLU A 148 -31.55 -6.00 -14.64
C GLU A 148 -31.60 -6.96 -13.44
N TYR A 149 -31.08 -8.17 -13.62
CA TYR A 149 -30.94 -9.15 -12.55
C TYR A 149 -29.85 -8.74 -11.57
N VAL A 150 -30.21 -8.61 -10.30
CA VAL A 150 -29.27 -8.27 -9.21
C VAL A 150 -28.85 -9.54 -8.48
N GLN A 151 -27.54 -9.79 -8.44
CA GLN A 151 -26.98 -10.99 -7.82
C GLN A 151 -26.63 -10.77 -6.34
N GLY A 152 -26.98 -11.75 -5.50
CA GLY A 152 -26.62 -11.81 -4.09
C GLY A 152 -27.61 -11.12 -3.15
N ALA A 153 -27.81 -11.74 -1.98
CA ALA A 153 -28.76 -11.29 -0.98
C ALA A 153 -28.49 -9.86 -0.49
N ASP A 154 -27.23 -9.53 -0.19
CA ASP A 154 -26.78 -8.22 0.28
C ASP A 154 -27.06 -7.07 -0.70
N THR A 155 -26.84 -7.30 -2.00
CA THR A 155 -27.15 -6.32 -3.03
C THR A 155 -28.66 -6.09 -3.14
N VAL A 156 -29.47 -7.15 -3.02
CA VAL A 156 -30.94 -7.03 -2.96
C VAL A 156 -31.39 -6.24 -1.73
N GLU A 157 -30.79 -6.48 -0.56
CA GLU A 157 -31.07 -5.69 0.65
C GLU A 157 -30.67 -4.21 0.46
N ALA A 158 -29.54 -3.93 -0.18
CA ALA A 158 -29.09 -2.57 -0.49
C ALA A 158 -30.10 -1.84 -1.40
N CYS A 159 -30.55 -2.46 -2.49
CA CYS A 159 -31.61 -1.90 -3.34
C CYS A 159 -32.92 -1.67 -2.56
N THR A 160 -33.26 -2.58 -1.64
CA THR A 160 -34.48 -2.47 -0.82
C THR A 160 -34.37 -1.33 0.19
N ARG A 161 -33.18 -1.08 0.76
CA ARG A 161 -32.91 0.09 1.64
C ARG A 161 -33.13 1.41 0.90
N PHE A 162 -32.74 1.51 -0.38
CA PHE A 162 -33.01 2.71 -1.19
C PHE A 162 -34.51 2.95 -1.41
N LEU A 163 -35.27 1.88 -1.69
CA LEU A 163 -36.73 1.97 -1.76
C LEU A 163 -37.34 2.44 -0.42
N MET A 164 -36.83 1.91 0.69
CA MET A 164 -37.27 2.28 2.04
C MET A 164 -36.94 3.74 2.42
N GLN A 165 -35.95 4.38 1.78
CA GLN A 165 -35.69 5.81 1.98
C GLN A 165 -36.71 6.70 1.26
N GLN A 166 -37.30 6.22 0.16
CA GLN A 166 -38.27 6.98 -0.64
C GLN A 166 -39.71 6.81 -0.15
N LEU A 167 -40.02 5.69 0.52
CA LEU A 167 -41.38 5.31 0.90
C LEU A 167 -41.46 4.80 2.35
N PRO A 168 -42.58 5.05 3.05
CA PRO A 168 -42.82 4.45 4.37
C PRO A 168 -42.88 2.93 4.26
N HIS A 169 -42.42 2.23 5.29
CA HIS A 169 -42.15 0.79 5.20
C HIS A 169 -42.21 0.10 6.57
N ASP A 170 -42.50 -1.20 6.59
CA ASP A 170 -42.16 -2.07 7.72
C ASP A 170 -40.62 -2.27 7.77
N PRO A 171 -39.94 -2.01 8.91
CA PRO A 171 -38.49 -2.20 9.05
C PRO A 171 -37.97 -3.59 8.67
N ALA A 172 -38.83 -4.61 8.69
CA ALA A 172 -38.51 -5.98 8.33
C ALA A 172 -38.58 -6.26 6.81
N CYS A 173 -38.97 -5.29 5.98
CA CYS A 173 -38.97 -5.42 4.52
C CYS A 173 -37.56 -5.54 3.93
N LYS A 174 -36.51 -5.11 4.65
CA LYS A 174 -35.12 -5.18 4.18
C LYS A 174 -34.56 -6.58 4.00
N ASP A 175 -35.17 -7.62 4.55
CA ASP A 175 -34.68 -8.99 4.45
C ASP A 175 -34.91 -9.54 3.04
N ALA A 176 -33.84 -9.87 2.32
CA ALA A 176 -33.93 -10.40 0.95
C ALA A 176 -34.70 -11.73 0.85
N SER A 177 -34.91 -12.43 1.97
CA SER A 177 -35.70 -13.66 2.05
C SER A 177 -37.14 -13.45 2.58
N ARG A 178 -37.62 -12.20 2.63
CA ARG A 178 -38.96 -11.85 3.13
C ARG A 178 -40.06 -12.43 2.24
N VAL A 179 -41.11 -12.93 2.91
CA VAL A 179 -42.29 -13.53 2.29
C VAL A 179 -43.43 -12.52 2.23
N PHE A 180 -44.13 -12.49 1.09
CA PHE A 180 -45.31 -11.67 0.82
C PHE A 180 -46.47 -12.57 0.40
N TYR A 181 -47.48 -12.71 1.26
CA TYR A 181 -48.65 -13.57 1.04
C TYR A 181 -49.61 -13.10 -0.06
N GLY A 182 -50.14 -13.99 -0.88
CA GLY A 182 -51.24 -13.66 -1.81
C GLY A 182 -52.54 -13.29 -1.08
N ASN A 183 -53.52 -12.84 -1.85
CA ASN A 183 -54.87 -12.57 -1.37
C ASN A 183 -55.87 -12.96 -2.46
N THR A 184 -56.75 -13.91 -2.17
CA THR A 184 -57.80 -14.36 -3.10
C THR A 184 -58.81 -13.26 -3.43
N GLU A 185 -58.96 -12.28 -2.55
CA GLU A 185 -59.80 -11.10 -2.74
C GLU A 185 -58.95 -9.85 -3.05
N ALA A 186 -57.75 -10.03 -3.63
CA ALA A 186 -56.87 -8.91 -3.96
C ALA A 186 -57.51 -7.95 -4.96
N GLU A 187 -57.56 -6.69 -4.59
CA GLU A 187 -57.81 -5.58 -5.49
C GLU A 187 -56.48 -5.09 -6.05
N PHE A 188 -56.39 -4.97 -7.38
CA PHE A 188 -55.21 -4.45 -8.07
C PHE A 188 -55.44 -2.99 -8.44
N LEU A 189 -54.78 -2.10 -7.71
CA LEU A 189 -55.04 -0.66 -7.74
C LEU A 189 -54.21 0.06 -8.81
N LEU A 190 -53.07 -0.52 -9.19
CA LEU A 190 -52.19 -0.04 -10.25
C LEU A 190 -51.50 -1.23 -10.91
N VAL A 191 -51.46 -1.24 -12.25
CA VAL A 191 -50.72 -2.21 -13.06
C VAL A 191 -50.00 -1.45 -14.17
N ASN A 192 -48.67 -1.40 -14.11
CA ASN A 192 -47.83 -0.73 -15.10
C ASN A 192 -46.66 -1.64 -15.53
N PRO A 193 -46.84 -2.45 -16.59
CA PRO A 193 -45.80 -3.39 -17.05
C PRO A 193 -44.51 -2.74 -17.53
N GLN A 194 -44.52 -1.45 -17.87
CA GLN A 194 -43.35 -0.73 -18.37
C GLN A 194 -42.57 -0.02 -17.26
N ALA A 195 -43.08 0.00 -16.02
CA ALA A 195 -42.42 0.65 -14.91
C ALA A 195 -41.24 -0.19 -14.39
N THR A 196 -40.06 0.42 -14.37
CA THR A 196 -38.82 -0.15 -13.81
C THR A 196 -38.12 0.90 -12.94
N LEU A 197 -37.30 0.42 -12.01
CA LEU A 197 -36.43 1.28 -11.21
C LEU A 197 -35.25 1.79 -12.06
N PRO A 198 -34.66 2.95 -11.71
CA PRO A 198 -33.49 3.48 -12.42
C PRO A 198 -32.27 2.55 -12.35
N THR A 199 -31.51 2.45 -13.43
CA THR A 199 -30.26 1.65 -13.49
C THR A 199 -29.19 2.14 -12.51
N GLU A 200 -29.18 3.44 -12.21
CA GLU A 200 -28.28 4.05 -11.22
C GLU A 200 -28.42 3.42 -9.84
N TRP A 201 -29.65 3.04 -9.43
CA TRP A 201 -29.90 2.42 -8.13
C TRP A 201 -29.24 1.05 -8.00
N VAL A 202 -29.22 0.27 -9.08
CA VAL A 202 -28.57 -1.04 -9.11
C VAL A 202 -27.05 -0.86 -9.03
N THR A 203 -26.51 0.11 -9.77
CA THR A 203 -25.07 0.40 -9.80
C THR A 203 -24.57 0.86 -8.43
N GLU A 204 -25.28 1.78 -7.77
CA GLU A 204 -24.94 2.24 -6.41
C GLU A 204 -25.09 1.13 -5.36
N ALA A 205 -26.14 0.31 -5.45
CA ALA A 205 -26.36 -0.80 -4.52
C ALA A 205 -25.24 -1.85 -4.62
N ILE A 206 -24.76 -2.16 -5.84
CA ILE A 206 -23.61 -3.04 -6.06
C ILE A 206 -22.36 -2.45 -5.41
N ALA A 207 -22.10 -1.14 -5.59
CA ALA A 207 -20.94 -0.47 -5.00
C ALA A 207 -20.98 -0.44 -3.46
N ILE A 208 -22.16 -0.25 -2.86
CA ILE A 208 -22.32 -0.33 -1.39
C ILE A 208 -22.12 -1.77 -0.90
N ALA A 209 -22.71 -2.77 -1.55
CA ALA A 209 -22.57 -4.16 -1.17
C ALA A 209 -21.11 -4.65 -1.28
N GLN A 210 -20.37 -4.20 -2.32
CA GLN A 210 -18.94 -4.49 -2.45
C GLN A 210 -18.13 -3.89 -1.30
N ARG A 211 -18.35 -2.61 -0.95
CA ARG A 211 -17.70 -1.98 0.22
C ARG A 211 -18.02 -2.69 1.53
N GLU A 212 -19.30 -3.01 1.79
CA GLU A 212 -19.70 -3.73 3.00
C GLU A 212 -19.06 -5.14 3.08
N ARG A 213 -18.88 -5.84 1.95
CA ARG A 213 -18.16 -7.12 1.88
C ARG A 213 -16.68 -6.98 2.22
N GLU A 214 -16.02 -5.96 1.68
CA GLU A 214 -14.61 -5.67 1.93
C GLU A 214 -14.37 -5.34 3.42
N GLU A 215 -15.21 -4.47 4.00
CA GLU A 215 -15.16 -4.14 5.43
C GLU A 215 -15.39 -5.37 6.31
N TYR A 216 -16.33 -6.25 5.95
CA TYR A 216 -16.57 -7.48 6.69
C TYR A 216 -15.39 -8.45 6.63
N GLN A 217 -14.73 -8.57 5.48
CA GLN A 217 -13.50 -9.38 5.33
C GLN A 217 -12.34 -8.81 6.16
N GLN A 218 -12.16 -7.49 6.15
CA GLN A 218 -11.13 -6.83 6.98
C GLN A 218 -11.37 -7.07 8.48
N ARG A 219 -12.62 -7.03 8.95
CA ARG A 219 -12.96 -7.36 10.34
C ARG A 219 -12.64 -8.82 10.69
N ILE A 220 -12.87 -9.76 9.78
CA ILE A 220 -12.49 -11.17 9.98
C ILE A 220 -10.96 -11.30 10.12
N GLN A 221 -10.20 -10.66 9.23
CA GLN A 221 -8.73 -10.69 9.28
C GLN A 221 -8.18 -10.01 10.55
N GLU A 222 -8.79 -8.91 11.00
CA GLU A 222 -8.43 -8.27 12.26
C GLU A 222 -8.65 -9.21 13.45
N ILE A 223 -9.81 -9.89 13.48
CA ILE A 223 -10.13 -10.88 14.51
C ILE A 223 -9.11 -12.04 14.48
N GLU A 224 -8.71 -12.52 13.30
CA GLU A 224 -7.69 -13.58 13.15
C GLU A 224 -6.30 -13.13 13.60
N SER A 225 -5.89 -11.90 13.30
CA SER A 225 -4.60 -11.34 13.75
C SER A 225 -4.54 -11.21 15.28
N ARG A 226 -5.62 -10.74 15.91
CA ARG A 226 -5.74 -10.67 17.37
C ARG A 226 -5.70 -12.07 18.00
N ARG A 227 -6.25 -13.09 17.34
CA ARG A 227 -6.16 -14.50 17.78
C ARG A 227 -4.72 -15.01 17.74
N GLN A 228 -3.97 -14.71 16.68
CA GLN A 228 -2.55 -15.08 16.58
C GLN A 228 -1.73 -14.42 17.68
N GLN A 229 -1.89 -13.12 17.88
CA GLN A 229 -1.20 -12.38 18.95
C GLN A 229 -1.53 -12.95 20.35
N PHE A 230 -2.80 -13.27 20.62
CA PHE A 230 -3.19 -13.81 21.92
C PHE A 230 -2.64 -15.23 22.15
N ARG A 231 -2.57 -16.05 21.10
CA ARG A 231 -1.97 -17.40 21.14
C ARG A 231 -0.46 -17.34 21.34
N GLU A 232 0.23 -16.41 20.68
CA GLU A 232 1.65 -16.15 20.87
C GLU A 232 1.96 -15.71 22.31
N ILE A 233 1.15 -14.81 22.88
CA ILE A 233 1.29 -14.38 24.28
C ILE A 233 1.07 -15.56 25.24
N SER A 234 0.01 -16.35 25.02
CA SER A 234 -0.29 -17.53 25.85
C SER A 234 0.83 -18.55 25.84
N ASN A 235 1.45 -18.80 24.69
CA ASN A 235 2.57 -19.74 24.54
C ASN A 235 3.86 -19.19 25.16
N THR A 236 4.12 -17.90 25.04
CA THR A 236 5.35 -17.25 25.54
C THR A 236 5.37 -17.20 27.07
N GLU A 237 4.21 -16.96 27.69
CA GLU A 237 4.08 -16.79 29.15
C GLU A 237 3.67 -18.09 29.88
N GLY A 238 3.51 -19.20 29.17
CA GLY A 238 3.15 -20.51 29.75
C GLY A 238 1.78 -20.55 30.41
N TRP A 239 0.80 -19.78 29.92
CA TRP A 239 -0.53 -19.70 30.52
C TRP A 239 -1.30 -21.01 30.38
N ASP A 240 -1.76 -21.57 31.50
CA ASP A 240 -2.69 -22.70 31.50
C ASP A 240 -4.11 -22.20 31.17
N ILE A 241 -4.49 -22.39 29.90
CA ILE A 241 -5.79 -21.96 29.38
C ILE A 241 -6.95 -22.65 30.10
N GLU A 242 -6.79 -23.91 30.51
CA GLU A 242 -7.81 -24.68 31.22
C GLU A 242 -8.08 -24.06 32.59
N GLN A 243 -7.01 -23.72 33.31
CA GLN A 243 -7.11 -23.07 34.61
C GLN A 243 -7.79 -21.70 34.50
N LEU A 244 -7.47 -20.92 33.46
CA LEU A 244 -8.08 -19.62 33.22
C LEU A 244 -9.57 -19.73 32.88
N ILE A 245 -9.97 -20.73 32.09
CA ILE A 245 -11.39 -20.98 31.76
C ILE A 245 -12.18 -21.32 33.03
N GLN A 246 -11.65 -22.18 33.90
CA GLN A 246 -12.30 -22.53 35.18
C GLN A 246 -12.45 -21.31 36.10
N GLN A 247 -11.40 -20.50 36.22
CA GLN A 247 -11.45 -19.25 36.98
C GLN A 247 -12.49 -18.27 36.41
N ALA A 248 -12.54 -18.13 35.08
CA ALA A 248 -13.51 -17.28 34.42
C ALA A 248 -14.96 -17.77 34.60
N LEU A 249 -15.22 -19.07 34.46
CA LEU A 249 -16.53 -19.67 34.72
C LEU A 249 -16.99 -19.50 36.17
N SER A 250 -16.08 -19.57 37.13
CA SER A 250 -16.40 -19.39 38.55
C SER A 250 -16.94 -18.00 38.89
N LEU A 251 -16.60 -16.99 38.08
CA LEU A 251 -17.04 -15.61 38.27
C LEU A 251 -18.35 -15.28 37.53
N ILE A 252 -18.68 -16.01 36.47
CA ILE A 252 -19.91 -15.78 35.71
C ILE A 252 -21.08 -16.45 36.44
N PRO A 253 -22.15 -15.72 36.82
CA PRO A 253 -23.27 -16.29 37.55
C PRO A 253 -24.05 -17.32 36.69
N PRO A 254 -24.45 -18.47 37.25
CA PRO A 254 -25.24 -19.45 36.53
C PRO A 254 -26.65 -18.95 36.21
N ARG A 255 -27.32 -19.59 35.24
CA ARG A 255 -28.71 -19.28 34.90
C ARG A 255 -29.64 -19.75 36.02
N THR A 256 -30.47 -18.85 36.55
CA THR A 256 -31.56 -19.17 37.49
C THR A 256 -32.83 -18.40 37.10
N PRO A 257 -34.06 -18.95 37.21
CA PRO A 257 -35.28 -18.26 36.78
C PRO A 257 -35.35 -16.80 37.30
N GLY A 258 -35.56 -15.82 36.40
CA GLY A 258 -35.54 -14.39 36.74
C GLY A 258 -34.18 -13.67 36.66
N SER A 259 -33.06 -14.38 36.43
CA SER A 259 -31.70 -13.79 36.43
C SER A 259 -31.36 -12.80 35.31
N GLY A 260 -32.17 -12.68 34.24
CA GLY A 260 -31.89 -11.79 33.10
C GLY A 260 -30.68 -12.15 32.22
N ASN A 261 -29.79 -13.07 32.64
CA ASN A 261 -28.53 -13.40 31.97
C ASN A 261 -28.64 -14.53 30.91
N TYR A 262 -29.82 -14.74 30.31
CA TYR A 262 -30.05 -15.86 29.38
C TYR A 262 -29.11 -15.85 28.18
N ASP A 263 -28.94 -14.68 27.55
CA ASP A 263 -28.11 -14.55 26.36
C ASP A 263 -26.62 -14.65 26.68
N GLU A 264 -26.17 -14.10 27.82
CA GLU A 264 -24.79 -14.25 28.30
C GLU A 264 -24.46 -15.72 28.53
N CYS A 265 -25.31 -16.44 29.28
CA CYS A 265 -25.08 -17.86 29.53
C CYS A 265 -25.11 -18.68 28.25
N ARG A 266 -25.94 -18.30 27.27
CA ARG A 266 -26.02 -18.99 25.98
C ARG A 266 -24.74 -18.78 25.17
N GLN A 267 -24.17 -17.58 25.20
CA GLN A 267 -22.90 -17.28 24.53
C GLN A 267 -21.73 -18.02 25.20
N VAL A 268 -21.68 -18.08 26.53
CA VAL A 268 -20.69 -18.89 27.26
C VAL A 268 -20.80 -20.37 26.87
N LEU A 269 -22.02 -20.91 26.78
CA LEU A 269 -22.23 -22.30 26.36
C LEU A 269 -21.74 -22.54 24.92
N MET A 270 -22.00 -21.61 23.99
CA MET A 270 -21.48 -21.69 22.63
C MET A 270 -19.95 -21.60 22.57
N ALA A 271 -19.34 -20.78 23.43
CA ALA A 271 -17.89 -20.66 23.57
C ALA A 271 -17.25 -21.96 24.07
N LEU A 272 -17.87 -22.62 25.06
CA LEU A 272 -17.42 -23.92 25.57
C LEU A 272 -17.53 -25.01 24.51
N VAL A 273 -18.67 -25.09 23.79
CA VAL A 273 -18.85 -26.06 22.70
C VAL A 273 -17.83 -25.85 21.59
N ASN A 274 -17.46 -24.60 21.29
CA ASN A 274 -16.44 -24.31 20.28
C ASN A 274 -15.03 -24.74 20.73
N HIS A 275 -14.72 -24.67 22.03
CA HIS A 275 -13.39 -25.01 22.56
C HIS A 275 -13.21 -26.49 22.87
N TYR A 276 -14.17 -27.11 23.58
CA TYR A 276 -14.10 -28.50 24.06
C TYR A 276 -14.91 -29.50 23.21
N GLY A 277 -15.71 -29.01 22.26
CA GLY A 277 -16.68 -29.84 21.56
C GLY A 277 -17.95 -30.11 22.39
N ALA A 278 -18.97 -30.68 21.75
CA ALA A 278 -20.31 -30.79 22.33
C ALA A 278 -20.39 -31.66 23.60
N ALA A 279 -19.62 -32.76 23.66
CA ALA A 279 -19.71 -33.74 24.75
C ALA A 279 -19.06 -33.21 26.05
N GLU A 280 -17.83 -32.67 25.96
CA GLU A 280 -17.13 -32.12 27.12
C GLU A 280 -17.74 -30.80 27.59
N ALA A 281 -18.20 -29.95 26.66
CA ALA A 281 -18.91 -28.72 27.00
C ALA A 281 -20.23 -28.99 27.73
N GLU A 282 -20.95 -30.07 27.41
CA GLU A 282 -22.15 -30.48 28.15
C GLU A 282 -21.81 -30.76 29.63
N ILE A 283 -20.72 -31.50 29.88
CA ILE A 283 -20.29 -31.86 31.25
C ILE A 283 -19.86 -30.60 32.03
N ILE A 284 -19.05 -29.74 31.42
CA ILE A 284 -18.56 -28.51 32.05
C ILE A 284 -19.73 -27.54 32.32
N ALA A 285 -20.63 -27.38 31.35
CA ALA A 285 -21.77 -26.49 31.50
C ALA A 285 -22.81 -26.99 32.50
N GLU A 286 -23.05 -28.31 32.60
CA GLU A 286 -23.96 -28.86 33.63
C GLU A 286 -23.41 -28.64 35.04
N LYS A 287 -22.08 -28.61 35.22
CA LYS A 287 -21.46 -28.26 36.52
C LYS A 287 -21.55 -26.77 36.83
N TRP A 288 -21.42 -25.92 35.82
CA TRP A 288 -21.47 -24.47 35.99
C TRP A 288 -22.90 -23.93 36.08
N SER A 289 -23.74 -24.18 35.07
CA SER A 289 -25.11 -23.64 34.95
C SER A 289 -26.12 -24.74 34.57
N PRO A 290 -26.53 -25.59 35.52
CA PRO A 290 -27.28 -26.83 35.28
C PRO A 290 -28.63 -26.63 34.56
N SER A 291 -29.06 -27.67 33.87
CA SER A 291 -30.36 -27.71 33.19
C SER A 291 -31.54 -27.54 34.16
N ILE A 292 -32.49 -26.66 33.83
CA ILE A 292 -33.66 -26.35 34.68
C ILE A 292 -34.90 -27.04 34.12
N LYS A 293 -35.47 -27.99 34.88
CA LYS A 293 -36.70 -28.71 34.51
C LYS A 293 -37.87 -27.76 34.29
N GLY A 294 -38.63 -27.96 33.21
CA GLY A 294 -39.80 -27.15 32.87
C GLY A 294 -39.50 -25.80 32.17
N THR A 295 -38.23 -25.50 31.86
CA THR A 295 -37.85 -24.26 31.14
C THR A 295 -37.15 -24.56 29.82
N THR A 296 -36.91 -23.52 29.01
CA THR A 296 -36.13 -23.63 27.77
C THR A 296 -34.62 -23.77 28.00
N TRP A 297 -34.15 -23.69 29.26
CA TRP A 297 -32.73 -23.83 29.63
C TRP A 297 -32.37 -25.30 29.90
N ASN A 298 -32.25 -26.07 28.83
CA ASN A 298 -31.75 -27.44 28.82
C ASN A 298 -30.46 -27.51 28.01
N ILE A 299 -29.34 -27.83 28.65
CA ILE A 299 -28.00 -27.70 28.07
C ILE A 299 -27.86 -28.63 26.86
N ARG A 300 -28.19 -29.91 27.00
CA ARG A 300 -28.12 -30.89 25.91
C ARG A 300 -28.95 -30.46 24.70
N ALA A 301 -30.18 -29.99 24.91
CA ALA A 301 -31.04 -29.51 23.83
C ALA A 301 -30.49 -28.22 23.19
N LYS A 302 -29.89 -27.32 23.98
CA LYS A 302 -29.27 -26.08 23.48
C LYS A 302 -28.04 -26.37 22.65
N ILE A 303 -27.14 -27.24 23.10
CA ILE A 303 -25.96 -27.65 22.34
C ILE A 303 -26.37 -28.25 20.99
N ARG A 304 -27.38 -29.12 20.95
CA ARG A 304 -27.92 -29.67 19.69
C ARG A 304 -28.55 -28.63 18.76
N SER A 305 -28.98 -27.48 19.29
CA SER A 305 -29.60 -26.41 18.49
C SER A 305 -28.58 -25.49 17.80
N PHE A 306 -27.30 -25.55 18.17
CA PHE A 306 -26.27 -24.69 17.60
C PHE A 306 -25.88 -25.18 16.19
N ARG A 307 -26.14 -24.36 15.16
CA ARG A 307 -25.93 -24.71 13.75
C ARG A 307 -24.83 -23.91 13.04
N ARG A 308 -24.14 -22.99 13.71
CA ARG A 308 -23.03 -22.18 13.15
C ARG A 308 -21.98 -21.84 14.21
N GLY A 309 -20.71 -21.81 13.79
CA GLY A 309 -19.59 -21.26 14.56
C GLY A 309 -19.49 -19.73 14.41
N GLY A 310 -18.93 -19.07 15.42
CA GLY A 310 -18.74 -17.61 15.44
C GLY A 310 -18.44 -17.07 16.83
N ILE A 311 -18.86 -17.78 17.87
CA ILE A 311 -18.52 -17.49 19.28
C ILE A 311 -17.33 -18.37 19.66
N THR A 312 -16.30 -17.75 20.25
CA THR A 312 -15.05 -18.41 20.65
C THR A 312 -14.85 -18.30 22.15
N ILE A 313 -13.86 -19.00 22.70
CA ILE A 313 -13.51 -18.93 24.13
C ILE A 313 -13.19 -17.49 24.61
N GLY A 314 -12.79 -16.59 23.70
CA GLY A 314 -12.61 -15.17 24.01
C GLY A 314 -13.88 -14.47 24.50
N THR A 315 -15.06 -14.91 24.04
CA THR A 315 -16.35 -14.38 24.51
C THR A 315 -16.61 -14.74 25.96
N LEU A 316 -16.22 -15.95 26.40
CA LEU A 316 -16.28 -16.35 27.80
C LEU A 316 -15.42 -15.42 28.66
N PHE A 317 -14.16 -15.16 28.27
CA PHE A 317 -13.29 -14.23 29.01
C PHE A 317 -13.79 -12.77 28.97
N HIS A 318 -14.42 -12.35 27.89
CA HIS A 318 -15.02 -11.01 27.79
C HIS A 318 -16.17 -10.85 28.79
N ILE A 319 -17.08 -11.84 28.86
CA ILE A 319 -18.18 -11.86 29.83
C ILE A 319 -17.60 -11.93 31.24
N ALA A 320 -16.63 -12.82 31.51
CA ALA A 320 -16.00 -12.93 32.81
C ALA A 320 -15.33 -11.63 33.29
N LYS A 321 -14.75 -10.82 32.38
CA LYS A 321 -14.17 -9.49 32.73
C LYS A 321 -15.21 -8.52 33.27
N GLN A 322 -16.45 -8.59 32.77
CA GLN A 322 -17.56 -7.76 33.29
C GLN A 322 -17.88 -8.16 34.74
N TYR A 323 -17.65 -9.42 35.09
CA TYR A 323 -17.75 -9.97 36.44
C TYR A 323 -16.41 -9.96 37.21
N GLY A 324 -15.42 -9.17 36.75
CA GLY A 324 -14.19 -8.89 37.50
C GLY A 324 -12.98 -9.78 37.20
N PHE A 325 -13.05 -10.68 36.20
CA PHE A 325 -11.91 -11.52 35.80
C PHE A 325 -10.73 -10.67 35.29
N ARG A 326 -9.51 -11.01 35.72
CA ARG A 326 -8.25 -10.40 35.25
C ARG A 326 -7.27 -11.48 34.84
N PHE A 327 -6.58 -11.27 33.72
CA PHE A 327 -5.50 -12.16 33.29
C PHE A 327 -4.26 -11.97 34.20
N PRO A 328 -3.43 -13.02 34.36
CA PRO A 328 -2.16 -12.93 35.11
C PRO A 328 -1.25 -11.82 34.58
N GLN A 329 -0.50 -11.16 35.47
CA GLN A 329 0.49 -10.14 35.10
C GLN A 329 1.73 -10.81 34.49
N ARG A 330 2.31 -10.19 33.46
CA ARG A 330 3.52 -10.68 32.78
C ARG A 330 4.70 -10.66 33.73
N GLN A 331 5.49 -11.74 33.75
CA GLN A 331 6.78 -11.77 34.44
C GLN A 331 7.83 -11.22 33.47
N TYR A 332 8.27 -9.99 33.69
CA TYR A 332 9.30 -9.35 32.87
C TYR A 332 10.67 -9.80 33.37
N GLU A 333 11.34 -10.71 32.67
CA GLU A 333 12.79 -10.88 32.86
C GLU A 333 13.53 -9.76 32.13
N PRO A 334 14.44 -9.03 32.79
CA PRO A 334 15.17 -7.94 32.18
C PRO A 334 16.18 -8.50 31.17
N PHE A 335 15.88 -8.30 29.90
CA PHE A 335 16.81 -8.48 28.78
C PHE A 335 18.10 -7.69 29.04
N GLN A 336 19.24 -8.39 29.14
CA GLN A 336 20.57 -7.78 29.16
C GLN A 336 21.05 -7.58 27.71
N PRO A 337 21.19 -6.34 27.21
CA PRO A 337 21.63 -6.11 25.83
C PRO A 337 23.17 -6.16 25.71
N HIS A 338 23.64 -6.75 24.61
CA HIS A 338 25.01 -6.61 24.15
C HIS A 338 25.33 -5.16 23.75
N LYS A 339 26.54 -4.72 24.09
CA LYS A 339 27.08 -3.37 23.89
C LYS A 339 27.30 -3.05 22.41
N GLY A 340 26.64 -2.00 21.91
CA GLY A 340 26.94 -1.41 20.60
C GLY A 340 25.89 -0.42 20.09
N LEU A 341 25.98 0.83 20.57
CA LEU A 341 25.35 2.09 20.09
C LEU A 341 23.91 2.46 20.51
N ILE A 342 23.87 3.67 21.11
CA ILE A 342 22.79 4.54 21.62
C ILE A 342 22.06 4.03 22.87
N SER A 343 22.25 4.76 23.98
CA SER A 343 21.55 4.48 25.24
C SER A 343 20.06 4.78 25.09
N ARG A 344 19.21 4.04 25.82
CA ARG A 344 17.74 4.23 25.83
C ARG A 344 17.34 5.67 26.19
N GLU A 345 18.13 6.33 27.02
CA GLU A 345 17.97 7.75 27.39
C GLU A 345 18.23 8.70 26.21
N GLN A 346 19.19 8.39 25.33
CA GLN A 346 19.45 9.17 24.10
C GLN A 346 18.40 8.92 23.00
N TRP A 347 17.77 7.73 22.99
CA TRP A 347 16.67 7.42 22.06
C TRP A 347 15.34 8.05 22.48
N GLU A 348 15.07 8.16 23.79
CA GLU A 348 13.90 8.87 24.33
C GLU A 348 14.04 10.40 24.17
N LEU A 349 15.27 10.95 24.24
CA LEU A 349 15.58 12.35 23.93
C LEU A 349 15.44 12.71 22.42
N GLY A 350 15.56 11.74 21.52
CA GLY A 350 15.40 11.93 20.07
C GLY A 350 13.94 12.04 19.62
N ARG A 351 13.04 11.27 20.23
CA ARG A 351 11.57 11.35 19.99
C ARG A 351 10.96 12.66 20.46
N VAL A 352 11.51 13.21 21.53
CA VAL A 352 11.07 14.46 22.15
C VAL A 352 11.35 15.66 21.23
N ARG A 353 12.39 15.63 20.39
CA ARG A 353 12.80 16.73 19.49
C ARG A 353 11.90 16.91 18.25
N GLU A 354 11.21 15.86 17.81
CA GLU A 354 10.44 15.83 16.55
C GLU A 354 8.98 16.31 16.75
N ASP A 355 8.41 16.11 17.94
CA ASP A 355 7.03 16.50 18.31
C ASP A 355 6.82 18.03 18.49
N LEU A 356 7.89 18.82 18.51
CA LEU A 356 7.93 20.28 18.77
C LEU A 356 7.38 21.15 17.63
N THR A 357 7.64 20.75 16.38
CA THR A 357 7.57 21.67 15.22
C THR A 357 6.14 21.94 14.77
N SER A 358 5.20 21.04 15.10
CA SER A 358 3.81 21.11 14.62
C SER A 358 2.87 21.95 15.44
N PHE A 359 3.06 21.96 16.76
CA PHE A 359 2.16 22.69 17.65
C PHE A 359 2.32 24.22 17.51
N GLN A 360 3.45 24.68 16.95
CA GLN A 360 3.81 26.09 16.78
C GLN A 360 3.12 26.80 15.60
N ASN A 361 2.88 26.12 14.47
CA ASN A 361 2.12 26.73 13.35
C ASN A 361 0.61 26.78 13.61
N LEU A 362 0.17 25.99 14.58
CA LEU A 362 -1.21 25.80 14.97
C LEU A 362 -1.75 26.98 15.79
N LEU A 363 -0.90 27.56 16.65
CA LEU A 363 -1.17 28.82 17.36
C LEU A 363 -1.12 30.04 16.43
N LYS A 364 -0.28 30.02 15.38
CA LYS A 364 -0.27 31.03 14.30
C LYS A 364 -1.61 31.09 13.56
N GLN A 365 -2.23 29.94 13.27
CA GLN A 365 -3.52 29.88 12.57
C GLN A 365 -4.71 30.24 13.48
N ALA A 366 -4.65 29.88 14.78
CA ALA A 366 -5.68 30.23 15.76
C ALA A 366 -5.69 31.74 16.11
N LEU A 367 -4.53 32.41 16.07
CA LEU A 367 -4.39 33.86 16.33
C LEU A 367 -4.43 34.73 15.06
N ALA A 368 -4.35 34.14 13.86
CA ALA A 368 -4.45 34.85 12.58
C ALA A 368 -5.71 35.73 12.41
N PRO A 369 -6.90 35.38 12.94
CA PRO A 369 -8.09 36.25 12.87
C PRO A 369 -8.00 37.50 13.77
N LEU A 370 -7.12 37.49 14.78
CA LEU A 370 -6.93 38.61 15.72
C LEU A 370 -5.89 39.62 15.23
N VAL A 371 -4.90 39.18 14.44
CA VAL A 371 -3.87 40.03 13.85
C VAL A 371 -4.37 40.76 12.58
N SER A 372 -5.37 40.22 11.89
CA SER A 372 -5.97 40.86 10.70
C SER A 372 -6.80 42.11 11.02
N ALA A 373 -7.22 42.29 12.28
CA ALA A 373 -7.90 43.50 12.76
C ALA A 373 -6.98 44.73 12.87
N ALA A 374 -5.66 44.57 12.70
CA ALA A 374 -4.66 45.64 12.88
C ALA A 374 -3.86 46.00 11.61
N LYS A 375 -4.18 45.46 10.42
CA LYS A 375 -3.38 45.68 9.21
C LYS A 375 -3.83 46.89 8.39
N GLY A 376 -3.28 48.06 8.74
CA GLY A 376 -3.13 49.19 7.83
C GLY A 376 -1.66 49.52 7.65
N PHE A 377 -1.19 49.53 6.40
CA PHE A 377 0.14 49.91 5.89
C PHE A 377 1.21 48.82 5.78
N SER A 378 1.82 48.82 4.59
CA SER A 378 2.83 47.91 4.04
C SER A 378 4.20 48.58 4.00
N THR A 379 5.25 47.75 3.76
CA THR A 379 6.67 47.99 3.34
C THR A 379 7.74 47.74 4.41
N PRO A 380 9.04 47.61 4.05
CA PRO A 380 9.68 46.59 3.20
C PRO A 380 10.82 45.83 3.93
N ALA A 381 11.40 44.82 3.27
CA ALA A 381 12.35 43.85 3.83
C ALA A 381 13.68 44.45 4.36
N SER A 382 14.15 43.93 5.50
CA SER A 382 15.45 44.21 6.14
C SER A 382 16.30 42.93 6.26
N PRO A 383 17.64 43.04 6.41
CA PRO A 383 18.59 41.98 6.06
C PRO A 383 18.75 40.86 7.11
N LYS A 384 19.13 39.67 6.61
CA LYS A 384 19.36 38.42 7.36
C LYS A 384 20.46 38.53 8.44
N PRO A 385 20.27 37.94 9.64
CA PRO A 385 21.37 37.65 10.56
C PRO A 385 22.16 36.41 10.13
N GLU A 386 23.47 36.43 10.38
CA GLU A 386 24.41 35.34 10.08
C GLU A 386 24.13 34.07 10.92
N PRO A 387 24.35 32.86 10.37
CA PRO A 387 24.09 31.61 11.09
C PRO A 387 25.17 31.30 12.13
N THR A 388 24.72 31.03 13.36
CA THR A 388 25.52 30.53 14.48
C THR A 388 26.01 29.11 14.22
N SER A 389 27.29 28.89 14.54
CA SER A 389 28.10 27.70 14.26
C SER A 389 27.52 26.36 14.76
N PRO A 390 27.55 25.29 13.95
CA PRO A 390 27.14 23.94 14.36
C PRO A 390 28.25 23.22 15.16
N GLN A 391 27.86 22.56 16.27
CA GLN A 391 28.67 21.55 16.97
C GLN A 391 28.38 20.13 16.43
N PRO A 392 29.33 19.20 16.57
CA PRO A 392 29.88 18.44 15.44
C PRO A 392 29.01 17.25 15.04
N ALA A 393 28.66 17.20 13.76
CA ALA A 393 28.25 15.96 13.11
C ALA A 393 29.41 14.96 13.16
N THR A 394 29.08 13.68 13.27
CA THR A 394 30.02 12.59 13.03
C THR A 394 30.55 12.76 11.61
N GLU A 395 31.73 13.35 11.47
CA GLU A 395 32.41 13.51 10.19
C GLU A 395 32.64 12.12 9.61
N ILE A 396 31.79 11.71 8.67
CA ILE A 396 32.22 10.80 7.63
C ILE A 396 33.10 11.66 6.74
N THR A 397 34.38 11.77 7.09
CA THR A 397 35.42 12.29 6.21
C THR A 397 35.44 11.42 4.96
N THR A 398 34.63 11.79 3.97
CA THR A 398 34.81 11.32 2.61
C THR A 398 36.09 12.00 2.14
N PRO A 399 37.16 11.26 1.80
CA PRO A 399 38.41 11.88 1.39
C PRO A 399 38.12 12.87 0.27
N ARG A 400 38.59 14.12 0.39
CA ARG A 400 38.43 15.14 -0.65
C ARG A 400 38.98 14.59 -1.95
N ARG A 401 38.08 14.22 -2.86
CA ARG A 401 38.41 13.68 -4.18
C ARG A 401 39.07 14.80 -4.98
N GLN A 402 40.20 14.53 -5.59
CA GLN A 402 40.89 15.50 -6.43
C GLN A 402 40.13 15.59 -7.76
N ILE A 403 39.37 16.67 -7.94
CA ILE A 403 38.59 16.93 -9.15
C ILE A 403 39.47 17.73 -10.13
N ILE A 404 39.58 17.23 -11.36
CA ILE A 404 40.26 17.91 -12.47
C ILE A 404 39.21 18.68 -13.26
N ILE A 405 39.36 20.00 -13.37
CA ILE A 405 38.51 20.80 -14.26
C ILE A 405 38.94 20.51 -15.70
N TYR A 406 38.01 20.03 -16.51
CA TYR A 406 38.25 19.67 -17.89
C TYR A 406 38.72 20.88 -18.70
N LYS A 407 39.74 20.65 -19.51
CA LYS A 407 40.19 21.51 -20.59
C LYS A 407 40.64 20.59 -21.72
N PRO A 408 40.29 20.86 -22.98
CA PRO A 408 40.70 20.01 -24.09
C PRO A 408 42.20 19.66 -24.03
N GLY A 409 42.51 18.35 -24.02
CA GLY A 409 43.85 17.78 -23.94
C GLY A 409 44.37 17.46 -22.53
N ASN A 410 43.64 17.80 -21.47
CA ASN A 410 44.08 17.60 -20.08
C ASN A 410 43.59 16.31 -19.43
N ILE A 411 42.85 15.46 -20.14
CA ILE A 411 42.52 14.12 -19.64
C ILE A 411 43.79 13.27 -19.71
N PRO A 412 44.24 12.70 -18.58
CA PRO A 412 45.44 11.90 -18.57
C PRO A 412 45.26 10.58 -19.30
N HIS A 413 46.38 10.01 -19.80
CA HIS A 413 46.33 8.67 -20.37
C HIS A 413 46.04 7.64 -19.29
N ARG A 414 45.26 6.61 -19.64
CA ARG A 414 44.93 5.51 -18.72
C ARG A 414 46.18 4.88 -18.10
N SER A 415 47.29 4.77 -18.86
CA SER A 415 48.56 4.21 -18.39
C SER A 415 49.30 5.04 -17.33
N GLU A 416 48.94 6.31 -17.16
CA GLU A 416 49.66 7.26 -16.28
C GLU A 416 49.11 7.29 -14.85
N PHE A 417 47.98 6.62 -14.59
CA PHE A 417 47.27 6.69 -13.31
C PHE A 417 46.92 5.31 -12.76
N THR A 418 47.00 5.22 -11.43
CA THR A 418 46.56 4.07 -10.62
C THR A 418 45.50 4.57 -9.64
N GLY A 419 44.21 4.47 -10.01
CA GLY A 419 43.08 4.94 -9.21
C GLY A 419 42.00 5.65 -10.02
N ASP A 420 40.84 5.86 -9.40
CA ASP A 420 39.71 6.57 -10.03
C ASP A 420 40.03 8.06 -10.20
N ILE A 421 39.65 8.62 -11.35
CA ILE A 421 39.87 10.03 -11.67
C ILE A 421 38.51 10.72 -11.79
N TYR A 422 38.40 11.93 -11.25
CA TYR A 422 37.19 12.73 -11.33
C TYR A 422 37.43 13.96 -12.19
N ILE A 423 36.64 14.10 -13.24
CA ILE A 423 36.68 15.22 -14.19
C ILE A 423 35.38 16.00 -14.08
N GLU A 424 35.49 17.31 -13.93
CA GLU A 424 34.37 18.23 -14.01
C GLU A 424 34.42 19.05 -15.30
N CYS A 425 33.36 19.03 -16.09
CA CYS A 425 33.27 19.75 -17.37
C CYS A 425 32.06 20.69 -17.41
N GLN A 426 32.12 21.70 -18.30
CA GLN A 426 30.93 22.51 -18.61
C GLN A 426 29.95 21.72 -19.50
N PRO A 427 28.65 22.09 -19.53
CA PRO A 427 27.65 21.41 -20.34
C PRO A 427 28.01 21.31 -21.84
N GLU A 428 28.62 22.34 -22.41
CA GLU A 428 29.08 22.40 -23.80
C GLU A 428 30.32 21.53 -24.09
N GLU A 429 31.08 21.18 -23.06
CA GLU A 429 32.32 20.39 -23.16
C GLU A 429 32.09 18.88 -22.99
N HIS A 430 30.89 18.49 -22.56
CA HIS A 430 30.56 17.13 -22.12
C HIS A 430 30.88 16.05 -23.15
N ILE A 431 30.46 16.24 -24.41
CA ILE A 431 30.73 15.27 -25.49
C ILE A 431 32.22 15.21 -25.80
N ALA A 432 32.91 16.35 -25.79
CA ALA A 432 34.35 16.41 -26.04
C ALA A 432 35.13 15.64 -24.96
N ALA A 433 34.70 15.75 -23.70
CA ALA A 433 35.31 15.02 -22.59
C ALA A 433 35.17 13.49 -22.75
N TRP A 434 34.02 12.98 -23.18
CA TRP A 434 33.86 11.54 -23.49
C TRP A 434 34.76 11.09 -24.64
N VAL A 435 34.81 11.86 -25.74
CA VAL A 435 35.65 11.54 -26.91
C VAL A 435 37.13 11.53 -26.54
N GLU A 436 37.58 12.54 -25.80
CA GLU A 436 38.96 12.61 -25.34
C GLU A 436 39.30 11.45 -24.40
N ALA A 437 38.44 11.13 -23.43
CA ALA A 437 38.65 10.02 -22.50
C ALA A 437 38.90 8.69 -23.21
N ILE A 438 38.06 8.37 -24.21
CA ILE A 438 38.21 7.14 -25.00
C ILE A 438 39.50 7.18 -25.81
N SER A 439 39.84 8.32 -26.43
CA SER A 439 41.11 8.48 -27.15
C SER A 439 42.36 8.32 -26.28
N LYS A 440 42.23 8.59 -24.97
CA LYS A 440 43.27 8.44 -23.95
C LYS A 440 43.37 7.02 -23.37
N GLY A 441 42.55 6.09 -23.85
CA GLY A 441 42.57 4.68 -23.48
C GLY A 441 41.68 4.31 -22.30
N TRP A 442 40.76 5.18 -21.89
CA TRP A 442 39.78 4.85 -20.85
C TRP A 442 38.66 3.98 -21.40
N THR A 443 38.52 2.78 -20.85
CA THR A 443 37.52 1.79 -21.29
C THR A 443 36.25 1.80 -20.43
N GLN A 444 36.35 2.20 -19.16
CA GLN A 444 35.23 2.28 -18.22
C GLN A 444 35.04 3.73 -17.76
N ILE A 445 33.95 4.36 -18.21
CA ILE A 445 33.65 5.77 -17.95
C ILE A 445 32.29 5.88 -17.26
N LEU A 446 32.25 6.37 -16.03
CA LEU A 446 31.02 6.69 -15.32
C LEU A 446 30.68 8.18 -15.51
N ASP A 447 29.53 8.45 -16.10
CA ASP A 447 28.98 9.80 -16.14
C ASP A 447 28.03 10.05 -14.97
N ASN A 448 28.57 10.72 -13.95
CA ASN A 448 27.87 11.04 -12.71
C ASN A 448 27.22 12.44 -12.73
N SER A 449 27.00 13.04 -13.91
CA SER A 449 26.35 14.37 -13.97
C SER A 449 24.91 14.31 -13.45
N HIS A 450 24.44 15.37 -12.79
CA HIS A 450 23.14 15.37 -12.11
C HIS A 450 21.94 15.11 -13.07
N PRO A 451 20.82 14.49 -12.62
CA PRO A 451 19.67 14.24 -13.48
C PRO A 451 19.12 15.52 -14.13
N GLY A 452 18.88 15.45 -15.44
CA GLY A 452 18.33 16.57 -16.21
C GLY A 452 19.37 17.55 -16.77
N LEU A 453 20.67 17.30 -16.60
CA LEU A 453 21.75 18.03 -17.30
C LEU A 453 22.00 17.54 -18.74
N GLY A 454 21.07 16.77 -19.31
CA GLY A 454 21.12 16.42 -20.73
C GLY A 454 22.04 15.24 -21.09
N LYS A 455 22.50 14.43 -20.12
CA LYS A 455 23.33 13.24 -20.39
C LYS A 455 22.80 12.33 -21.51
N SER A 456 21.57 11.84 -21.37
CA SER A 456 20.94 10.95 -22.37
C SER A 456 20.69 11.67 -23.71
N HIS A 457 20.49 12.99 -23.68
CA HIS A 457 20.38 13.80 -24.90
C HIS A 457 21.72 13.89 -25.63
N ASN A 458 22.82 14.16 -24.91
CA ASN A 458 24.18 14.21 -25.45
C ASN A 458 24.63 12.83 -25.95
N ALA A 459 24.30 11.76 -25.21
CA ALA A 459 24.53 10.39 -25.65
C ALA A 459 23.87 10.08 -26.99
N GLY A 460 22.64 10.59 -27.20
CA GLY A 460 21.94 10.43 -28.46
C GLY A 460 22.52 11.22 -29.64
N GLN A 461 23.46 12.15 -29.41
CA GLN A 461 24.18 12.86 -30.47
C GLN A 461 25.47 12.14 -30.89
N MET A 462 25.91 11.14 -30.12
CA MET A 462 27.14 10.40 -30.40
C MET A 462 26.95 9.46 -31.60
N THR A 463 28.02 9.22 -32.34
CA THR A 463 28.03 8.29 -33.47
C THR A 463 29.21 7.34 -33.39
N ALA A 464 29.10 6.18 -34.02
CA ALA A 464 30.16 5.17 -34.06
C ALA A 464 31.44 5.72 -34.74
N ALA A 465 31.26 6.59 -35.74
CA ALA A 465 32.35 7.24 -36.45
C ALA A 465 33.22 8.15 -35.55
N MET A 466 32.64 8.76 -34.50
CA MET A 466 33.41 9.59 -33.55
C MET A 466 34.48 8.81 -32.79
N PHE A 467 34.31 7.49 -32.65
CA PHE A 467 35.22 6.61 -31.91
C PHE A 467 35.99 5.65 -32.81
N GLY A 468 35.78 5.70 -34.14
CA GLY A 468 36.40 4.76 -35.06
C GLY A 468 35.95 3.30 -34.86
N ILE A 469 34.72 3.09 -34.37
CA ILE A 469 34.12 1.76 -34.14
C ILE A 469 33.03 1.44 -35.17
N ASP A 470 32.69 0.17 -35.30
CA ASP A 470 31.64 -0.29 -36.21
C ASP A 470 30.23 -0.07 -35.64
N LYS A 471 30.04 -0.34 -34.33
CA LYS A 471 28.73 -0.33 -33.66
C LYS A 471 28.76 0.45 -32.34
N LEU A 472 27.89 1.43 -32.19
CA LEU A 472 27.60 2.13 -30.94
C LEU A 472 26.22 1.68 -30.44
N ILE A 473 26.17 1.05 -29.26
CA ILE A 473 24.94 0.49 -28.70
C ILE A 473 24.51 1.29 -27.48
N TYR A 474 23.29 1.82 -27.52
CA TYR A 474 22.62 2.46 -26.40
C TYR A 474 21.73 1.45 -25.69
N GLU A 475 22.17 1.00 -24.52
CA GLU A 475 21.50 0.03 -23.68
C GLU A 475 20.51 0.74 -22.75
N ASP A 476 19.22 0.39 -22.87
CA ASP A 476 18.12 1.00 -22.12
C ASP A 476 17.00 -0.01 -21.87
N ALA A 477 16.46 -0.03 -20.65
CA ALA A 477 15.28 -0.81 -20.30
C ALA A 477 14.05 -0.42 -21.14
N ASN A 478 13.96 0.85 -21.55
CA ASN A 478 12.87 1.43 -22.33
C ASN A 478 13.24 1.67 -23.80
N HIS A 479 14.20 0.92 -24.36
CA HIS A 479 14.72 1.12 -25.73
C HIS A 479 13.66 1.28 -26.85
N ARG A 480 12.48 0.64 -26.74
CA ARG A 480 11.37 0.80 -27.70
C ARG A 480 10.66 2.15 -27.62
N ASN A 481 10.65 2.76 -26.44
CA ASN A 481 9.97 4.00 -26.12
C ASN A 481 10.99 5.03 -25.59
N PRO A 482 11.91 5.51 -26.45
CA PRO A 482 13.00 6.39 -26.04
C PRO A 482 12.48 7.70 -25.43
N SER A 483 13.17 8.18 -24.40
CA SER A 483 12.77 9.37 -23.64
C SER A 483 13.35 10.69 -24.18
N THR A 484 14.31 10.63 -25.10
CA THR A 484 14.97 11.81 -25.68
C THR A 484 14.94 11.80 -27.21
N LEU A 485 14.78 12.99 -27.80
CA LEU A 485 14.68 13.17 -29.24
C LEU A 485 15.93 12.67 -30.00
N PRO A 486 17.17 12.95 -29.57
CA PRO A 486 18.35 12.48 -30.30
C PRO A 486 18.47 10.95 -30.32
N ILE A 487 18.12 10.26 -29.22
CA ILE A 487 18.12 8.79 -29.18
C ILE A 487 17.07 8.22 -30.13
N GLU A 488 15.87 8.81 -30.16
CA GLU A 488 14.81 8.36 -31.06
C GLU A 488 15.19 8.54 -32.54
N ALA A 489 15.80 9.67 -32.88
CA ALA A 489 16.16 10.05 -34.24
C ALA A 489 17.42 9.35 -34.77
N ASN A 490 18.45 9.17 -33.93
CA ASN A 490 19.78 8.74 -34.38
C ASN A 490 20.08 7.27 -34.12
N PHE A 491 19.40 6.61 -33.18
CA PHE A 491 19.64 5.19 -32.85
C PHE A 491 18.49 4.34 -33.37
N VAL A 492 18.78 3.19 -34.00
CA VAL A 492 17.73 2.28 -34.48
C VAL A 492 17.41 1.22 -33.43
N ASP A 493 16.12 0.98 -33.19
CA ASP A 493 15.65 -0.04 -32.24
C ASP A 493 16.06 -1.44 -32.67
N LEU A 494 16.75 -2.18 -31.80
CA LEU A 494 17.00 -3.60 -31.98
C LEU A 494 15.72 -4.38 -31.65
N PRO A 495 15.07 -5.02 -32.63
CA PRO A 495 13.80 -5.67 -32.41
C PRO A 495 13.97 -6.86 -31.45
N VAL A 496 13.03 -7.00 -30.54
CA VAL A 496 12.92 -8.11 -29.58
C VAL A 496 11.73 -9.01 -29.99
N ARG A 497 11.72 -10.29 -29.60
CA ARG A 497 10.59 -11.19 -29.85
C ARG A 497 9.33 -10.68 -29.13
N HIS A 498 8.22 -10.56 -29.85
CA HIS A 498 6.91 -10.27 -29.28
C HIS A 498 5.80 -10.96 -30.05
N ASN A 499 4.72 -11.32 -29.35
CA ASN A 499 3.49 -11.87 -29.95
C ASN A 499 2.39 -10.80 -30.03
N GLY A 500 2.77 -9.62 -30.51
CA GLY A 500 1.94 -8.42 -30.54
C GLY A 500 2.15 -7.54 -29.32
N LEU A 501 1.91 -6.24 -29.48
CA LEU A 501 2.11 -5.20 -28.47
C LEU A 501 0.81 -4.42 -28.29
N LYS A 502 0.64 -3.84 -27.11
CA LYS A 502 -0.45 -2.90 -26.79
C LYS A 502 0.00 -1.47 -27.08
N ILE A 503 -0.86 -0.69 -27.71
CA ILE A 503 -0.61 0.73 -27.97
C ILE A 503 -1.21 1.53 -26.82
N ASP A 504 -0.35 2.23 -26.09
CA ASP A 504 -0.77 3.20 -25.09
C ASP A 504 -0.88 4.58 -25.73
N LYS A 505 -2.12 4.98 -26.02
CA LYS A 505 -2.44 6.28 -26.63
C LYS A 505 -2.30 7.46 -25.67
N THR A 506 -2.10 7.22 -24.37
CA THR A 506 -1.95 8.28 -23.37
C THR A 506 -0.52 8.84 -23.32
N ARG A 507 0.44 8.15 -23.94
CA ARG A 507 1.86 8.51 -23.92
C ARG A 507 2.45 8.48 -25.31
N THR A 508 3.25 9.49 -25.61
CA THR A 508 3.98 9.61 -26.86
C THR A 508 5.47 9.78 -26.64
N THR A 509 6.27 9.26 -27.56
CA THR A 509 7.71 9.52 -27.65
C THR A 509 7.97 10.95 -28.10
N PRO A 510 9.20 11.48 -27.98
CA PRO A 510 9.56 12.81 -28.46
C PRO A 510 9.21 13.11 -29.93
N MET A 511 9.23 12.10 -30.82
CA MET A 511 8.80 12.23 -32.22
C MET A 511 7.29 12.02 -32.44
N GLY A 512 6.52 11.81 -31.36
CA GLY A 512 5.06 11.71 -31.40
C GLY A 512 4.51 10.29 -31.61
N ALA A 513 5.34 9.24 -31.55
CA ALA A 513 4.86 7.86 -31.66
C ALA A 513 4.21 7.40 -30.35
N ASN A 514 3.09 6.68 -30.42
CA ASN A 514 2.45 6.12 -29.22
C ASN A 514 3.36 5.07 -28.57
N PHE A 515 3.29 4.98 -27.24
CA PHE A 515 4.06 3.98 -26.50
C PHE A 515 3.61 2.56 -26.83
N LEU A 516 4.58 1.67 -27.01
CA LEU A 516 4.36 0.25 -27.22
C LEU A 516 4.68 -0.53 -25.95
N LEU A 517 3.68 -1.24 -25.42
CA LEU A 517 3.77 -2.01 -24.19
C LEU A 517 3.52 -3.49 -24.45
N GLN A 518 4.01 -4.34 -23.55
CA GLN A 518 3.58 -5.74 -23.53
C GLN A 518 2.12 -5.82 -23.06
N PRO A 519 1.26 -6.62 -23.73
CA PRO A 519 -0.13 -6.81 -23.31
C PRO A 519 -0.18 -7.49 -21.93
N LYS A 520 -1.10 -7.07 -21.05
CA LYS A 520 -1.33 -7.74 -19.76
C LYS A 520 -2.13 -9.02 -19.95
N ALA A 521 -2.18 -9.85 -18.90
CA ALA A 521 -3.03 -11.04 -18.89
C ALA A 521 -4.48 -10.67 -19.24
N LEU A 522 -5.05 -11.36 -20.22
CA LEU A 522 -6.41 -11.13 -20.79
C LEU A 522 -6.56 -9.92 -21.72
N GLU A 523 -5.51 -9.13 -21.97
CA GLU A 523 -5.55 -8.06 -22.97
C GLU A 523 -5.24 -8.59 -24.38
N THR A 524 -5.92 -8.05 -25.39
CA THR A 524 -5.60 -8.31 -26.79
C THR A 524 -4.54 -7.34 -27.32
N PRO A 525 -3.51 -7.82 -28.04
CA PRO A 525 -2.52 -6.96 -28.66
C PRO A 525 -3.14 -6.14 -29.80
N ASP A 526 -2.67 -4.91 -29.97
CA ASP A 526 -3.09 -4.00 -31.05
C ASP A 526 -2.17 -4.12 -32.28
N THR A 527 -0.95 -4.64 -32.10
CA THR A 527 0.00 -4.85 -33.19
C THR A 527 0.17 -6.32 -33.55
N VAL A 528 0.60 -6.57 -34.79
CA VAL A 528 1.00 -7.92 -35.24
C VAL A 528 2.30 -8.33 -34.54
N GLY A 529 2.39 -9.60 -34.11
CA GLY A 529 3.59 -10.16 -33.51
C GLY A 529 4.67 -10.52 -34.54
N ASN A 530 5.94 -10.27 -34.22
CA ASN A 530 7.08 -10.67 -35.04
C ASN A 530 7.52 -12.13 -34.80
N CYS A 531 6.97 -12.78 -33.77
CA CYS A 531 7.22 -14.18 -33.43
C CYS A 531 6.02 -14.76 -32.66
N SER A 532 5.27 -15.66 -33.30
CA SER A 532 4.11 -16.35 -32.68
C SER A 532 4.50 -17.27 -31.52
N ARG A 533 5.75 -17.73 -31.50
CA ARG A 533 6.30 -18.61 -30.45
C ARG A 533 6.90 -17.87 -29.26
N THR A 534 6.77 -16.55 -29.18
CA THR A 534 7.28 -15.76 -28.03
C THR A 534 6.85 -16.31 -26.67
N PRO A 535 5.59 -16.77 -26.46
CA PRO A 535 5.19 -17.36 -25.18
C PRO A 535 6.01 -18.60 -24.77
N LEU A 536 6.48 -19.40 -25.74
CA LEU A 536 7.32 -20.58 -25.45
C LEU A 536 8.71 -20.17 -24.96
N PHE A 537 9.31 -19.11 -25.51
CA PHE A 537 10.58 -18.58 -25.02
C PHE A 537 10.45 -18.01 -23.61
N GLY A 538 9.37 -17.28 -23.32
CA GLY A 538 9.08 -16.79 -21.97
C GLY A 538 8.96 -17.94 -20.97
N ALA A 539 8.13 -18.93 -21.29
CA ALA A 539 7.94 -20.10 -20.44
C ALA A 539 9.23 -20.95 -20.31
N PHE A 540 10.13 -20.95 -21.30
CA PHE A 540 11.43 -21.60 -21.20
C PHE A 540 12.33 -20.92 -20.18
N ARG A 541 12.37 -19.58 -20.21
CA ARG A 541 13.09 -18.76 -19.24
C ARG A 541 12.54 -18.95 -17.83
N ASP A 542 11.22 -19.03 -17.68
CA ASP A 542 10.55 -19.28 -16.40
C ASP A 542 10.88 -20.66 -15.81
N LYS A 543 11.30 -21.62 -16.64
CA LYS A 543 11.76 -22.96 -16.21
C LYS A 543 13.26 -23.02 -15.91
N ASN A 544 13.98 -21.89 -15.99
CA ASN A 544 15.40 -21.75 -15.69
C ASN A 544 16.34 -22.65 -16.52
N PHE A 545 15.95 -23.00 -17.75
CA PHE A 545 16.84 -23.69 -18.69
C PHE A 545 17.82 -22.72 -19.40
N GLY A 546 18.05 -21.53 -18.83
CA GLY A 546 18.77 -20.41 -19.45
C GLY A 546 20.24 -20.68 -19.76
N SER A 547 20.85 -21.66 -19.08
CA SER A 547 22.23 -22.11 -19.32
C SER A 547 22.46 -22.74 -20.70
N LEU A 548 21.40 -23.07 -21.45
CA LEU A 548 21.47 -23.73 -22.76
C LEU A 548 21.38 -22.75 -23.96
N ASP A 549 21.39 -21.44 -23.73
CA ASP A 549 21.34 -20.34 -24.73
C ASP A 549 20.49 -20.62 -25.99
N PHE A 550 19.19 -20.84 -25.79
CA PHE A 550 18.25 -21.13 -26.89
C PHE A 550 17.58 -19.89 -27.50
N GLU A 551 17.77 -18.70 -26.94
CA GLU A 551 17.10 -17.49 -27.42
C GLU A 551 17.73 -16.96 -28.71
N GLU A 552 19.05 -17.10 -28.82
CA GLU A 552 19.87 -16.53 -29.90
C GLU A 552 20.52 -17.59 -30.80
N SER A 553 20.59 -18.84 -30.35
CA SER A 553 21.30 -19.89 -31.09
C SER A 553 20.57 -20.37 -32.35
N ALA A 554 21.35 -20.70 -33.38
CA ALA A 554 20.87 -21.34 -34.60
C ALA A 554 20.21 -22.71 -34.32
N ILE A 555 20.60 -23.33 -33.21
CA ILE A 555 20.20 -24.64 -32.71
C ILE A 555 18.94 -24.63 -31.83
N SER A 556 18.35 -23.46 -31.55
CA SER A 556 17.09 -23.32 -30.81
C SER A 556 15.99 -24.32 -31.25
N PRO A 557 15.62 -25.32 -30.42
CA PRO A 557 14.59 -26.31 -30.74
C PRO A 557 13.24 -25.65 -31.07
N ILE A 558 12.91 -24.57 -30.35
CA ILE A 558 11.70 -23.77 -30.57
C ILE A 558 11.71 -23.12 -31.96
N CYS A 559 12.87 -22.66 -32.45
CA CYS A 559 12.97 -22.14 -33.81
C CYS A 559 12.99 -23.26 -34.86
N ASN A 560 13.64 -24.39 -34.58
CA ASN A 560 13.77 -25.51 -35.50
C ASN A 560 12.43 -26.19 -35.79
N GLY A 561 11.57 -26.38 -34.79
CA GLY A 561 10.22 -26.88 -35.02
C GLY A 561 9.26 -25.87 -35.69
N CYS A 562 9.72 -24.67 -36.07
CA CYS A 562 8.83 -23.61 -36.57
C CYS A 562 8.59 -23.73 -38.07
N LEU A 563 7.32 -23.87 -38.47
CA LEU A 563 6.89 -23.88 -39.88
C LEU A 563 7.41 -22.67 -40.69
N ASN A 564 7.56 -21.52 -40.02
CA ASN A 564 8.02 -20.28 -40.64
C ASN A 564 9.53 -20.01 -40.41
N GLN A 565 10.33 -21.00 -39.97
CA GLN A 565 11.76 -20.79 -39.65
C GLN A 565 12.53 -20.17 -40.81
N ASN A 566 12.38 -20.72 -42.03
CA ASN A 566 13.05 -20.21 -43.23
C ASN A 566 12.53 -18.82 -43.59
N GLN A 567 11.21 -18.60 -43.59
CA GLN A 567 10.63 -17.28 -43.87
C GLN A 567 11.09 -16.23 -42.85
N CYS A 568 11.14 -16.58 -41.56
CA CYS A 568 11.60 -15.71 -40.48
C CYS A 568 13.05 -15.24 -40.66
N ARG A 569 13.89 -15.98 -41.41
CA ARG A 569 15.27 -15.59 -41.74
C ARG A 569 15.36 -14.60 -42.90
N PHE A 570 14.36 -14.51 -43.77
CA PHE A 570 14.47 -13.78 -45.04
C PHE A 570 13.34 -12.77 -45.29
N ALA A 571 12.25 -12.82 -44.52
CA ALA A 571 11.06 -11.99 -44.70
C ALA A 571 10.32 -11.77 -43.37
N THR A 572 9.34 -10.87 -43.40
CA THR A 572 8.44 -10.54 -42.29
C THR A 572 6.99 -10.83 -42.65
N GLY A 573 6.19 -11.25 -41.66
CA GLY A 573 4.74 -11.43 -41.82
C GLY A 573 4.05 -11.66 -40.48
N GLU A 574 2.79 -12.09 -40.50
CA GLU A 574 2.03 -12.33 -39.26
C GLU A 574 2.63 -13.47 -38.45
N GLY A 575 3.20 -13.16 -37.27
CA GLY A 575 3.78 -14.13 -36.37
C GLY A 575 5.18 -14.63 -36.75
N PHE A 576 5.87 -14.01 -37.71
CA PHE A 576 7.27 -14.34 -38.06
C PHE A 576 8.03 -13.12 -38.62
N GLY A 577 9.37 -13.17 -38.57
CA GLY A 577 10.25 -12.12 -39.11
C GLY A 577 11.25 -11.52 -38.12
N PHE A 578 11.18 -11.93 -36.85
CA PHE A 578 12.14 -11.52 -35.82
C PHE A 578 13.61 -11.69 -36.25
N ARG A 579 14.01 -12.87 -36.76
CA ARG A 579 15.41 -13.15 -37.14
C ARG A 579 15.88 -12.26 -38.29
N PHE A 580 15.01 -12.05 -39.29
CA PHE A 580 15.28 -11.16 -40.41
C PHE A 580 15.48 -9.71 -39.93
N ASN A 581 14.54 -9.18 -39.14
CA ASN A 581 14.60 -7.80 -38.63
C ASN A 581 15.82 -7.58 -37.73
N LYS A 582 16.11 -8.51 -36.80
CA LYS A 582 17.28 -8.40 -35.91
C LYS A 582 18.58 -8.37 -36.70
N ARG A 583 18.73 -9.28 -37.68
CA ARG A 583 19.90 -9.30 -38.58
C ARG A 583 20.00 -8.03 -39.41
N LEU A 584 18.89 -7.57 -39.98
CA LEU A 584 18.84 -6.34 -40.79
C LEU A 584 19.37 -5.14 -40.00
N VAL A 585 18.93 -5.00 -38.75
CA VAL A 585 19.38 -3.91 -37.87
C VAL A 585 20.88 -4.02 -37.58
N ILE A 586 21.34 -5.20 -37.12
CA ILE A 586 22.75 -5.43 -36.78
C ILE A 586 23.68 -5.18 -37.98
N GLN A 587 23.30 -5.61 -39.18
CA GLN A 587 24.17 -5.49 -40.36
C GLN A 587 24.18 -4.06 -40.93
N ASN A 588 23.03 -3.39 -41.00
CA ASN A 588 22.90 -2.16 -41.77
C ASN A 588 23.08 -0.87 -40.96
N TYR A 589 22.97 -0.93 -39.63
CA TYR A 589 23.00 0.28 -38.79
C TYR A 589 24.16 0.26 -37.80
N SER A 590 24.78 1.43 -37.63
CA SER A 590 25.94 1.63 -36.75
C SER A 590 25.57 2.18 -35.38
N GLN A 591 24.39 2.79 -35.25
CA GLN A 591 23.83 3.29 -33.98
C GLN A 591 22.59 2.46 -33.66
N ILE A 592 22.64 1.68 -32.57
CA ILE A 592 21.59 0.72 -32.22
C ILE A 592 21.16 0.98 -30.77
N ARG A 593 19.86 1.00 -30.49
CA ARG A 593 19.34 0.99 -29.12
C ARG A 593 18.73 -0.36 -28.78
N ALA A 594 19.02 -0.91 -27.61
CA ALA A 594 18.62 -2.26 -27.23
C ALA A 594 18.46 -2.42 -25.71
N HIS A 595 17.85 -3.53 -25.30
CA HIS A 595 17.93 -4.01 -23.92
C HIS A 595 19.12 -4.97 -23.81
N PRO A 596 19.95 -4.92 -22.75
CA PRO A 596 21.12 -5.79 -22.61
C PRO A 596 20.81 -7.29 -22.75
N ASP A 597 19.72 -7.74 -22.13
CA ASP A 597 19.26 -9.15 -22.22
C ASP A 597 18.97 -9.61 -23.66
N SER A 598 18.67 -8.69 -24.57
CA SER A 598 18.40 -8.99 -25.98
C SER A 598 19.58 -8.71 -26.90
N THR A 599 20.69 -8.19 -26.36
CA THR A 599 21.90 -7.88 -27.12
C THR A 599 22.86 -9.08 -27.06
N PRO A 600 23.33 -9.59 -28.21
CA PRO A 600 24.37 -10.60 -28.24
C PRO A 600 25.69 -10.09 -27.63
N VAL A 601 26.42 -10.96 -26.95
CA VAL A 601 27.75 -10.64 -26.39
C VAL A 601 28.73 -10.33 -27.51
N GLU A 602 28.71 -11.14 -28.57
CA GLU A 602 29.49 -10.96 -29.79
C GLU A 602 28.58 -10.61 -30.96
N LEU A 603 28.90 -9.52 -31.66
CA LEU A 603 28.22 -9.11 -32.90
C LEU A 603 29.15 -9.36 -34.07
N THR A 604 28.68 -10.10 -35.06
CA THR A 604 29.46 -10.45 -36.25
C THR A 604 28.84 -9.89 -37.53
N ASN A 605 29.70 -9.56 -38.50
CA ASN A 605 29.27 -9.18 -39.84
C ASN A 605 28.82 -10.40 -40.65
N ALA A 606 28.33 -10.18 -41.87
CA ALA A 606 27.88 -11.27 -42.75
C ALA A 606 28.98 -12.29 -43.11
N ALA A 607 30.27 -11.92 -42.97
CA ALA A 607 31.42 -12.80 -43.17
C ALA A 607 31.87 -13.52 -41.89
N GLY A 608 31.17 -13.34 -40.76
CA GLY A 608 31.51 -13.95 -39.48
C GLY A 608 32.64 -13.25 -38.72
N GLN A 609 33.08 -12.07 -39.15
CA GLN A 609 34.10 -11.29 -38.44
C GLN A 609 33.43 -10.44 -37.34
N PRO A 610 34.03 -10.32 -36.15
CA PRO A 610 33.46 -9.52 -35.07
C PRO A 610 33.48 -8.03 -35.41
N PHE A 611 32.39 -7.35 -35.09
CA PHE A 611 32.31 -5.90 -35.10
C PHE A 611 33.03 -5.33 -33.88
N THR A 612 33.65 -4.17 -34.05
CA THR A 612 34.09 -3.33 -32.93
C THR A 612 32.90 -2.61 -32.32
N VAL A 613 32.72 -2.73 -31.00
CA VAL A 613 31.52 -2.26 -30.29
C VAL A 613 31.90 -1.29 -29.17
N GLY A 614 31.17 -0.18 -29.07
CA GLY A 614 31.14 0.70 -27.90
C GLY A 614 29.74 0.72 -27.31
N ARG A 615 29.63 0.82 -25.98
CA ARG A 615 28.33 0.77 -25.27
C ARG A 615 28.08 1.99 -24.42
N ILE A 616 26.82 2.43 -24.40
CA ILE A 616 26.30 3.46 -23.52
C ILE A 616 25.19 2.83 -22.69
N TRP A 617 25.28 2.90 -21.37
CA TRP A 617 24.37 2.24 -20.44
C TRP A 617 23.50 3.29 -19.73
N GLU A 618 22.22 3.37 -20.07
CA GLU A 618 21.28 4.28 -19.41
C GLU A 618 20.85 3.74 -18.05
N GLU A 619 20.89 4.58 -17.01
CA GLU A 619 20.61 4.20 -15.62
C GLU A 619 21.34 2.89 -15.22
N ALA A 620 22.65 2.83 -15.52
CA ALA A 620 23.50 1.64 -15.36
C ALA A 620 23.33 0.91 -14.01
N GLY A 621 23.15 1.66 -12.92
CA GLY A 621 22.94 1.10 -11.59
C GLY A 621 21.63 0.32 -11.41
N THR A 622 20.62 0.55 -12.24
CA THR A 622 19.38 -0.24 -12.27
C THR A 622 19.37 -1.21 -13.45
N LEU A 623 19.99 -0.85 -14.58
CA LEU A 623 20.02 -1.67 -15.79
C LEU A 623 20.89 -2.93 -15.63
N ILE A 624 22.05 -2.81 -14.96
CA ILE A 624 22.97 -3.93 -14.73
C ILE A 624 22.46 -4.77 -13.56
N GLN A 625 22.08 -6.02 -13.83
CA GLN A 625 21.56 -6.98 -12.85
C GLN A 625 22.54 -8.15 -12.68
N PRO A 626 23.57 -8.02 -11.80
CA PRO A 626 24.64 -9.01 -11.69
C PRO A 626 24.23 -10.31 -11.00
N VAL A 627 23.00 -10.42 -10.54
CA VAL A 627 22.48 -11.57 -9.80
C VAL A 627 21.11 -11.92 -10.37
N HIS A 628 20.91 -13.20 -10.68
CA HIS A 628 19.60 -13.75 -11.00
C HIS A 628 19.10 -14.63 -9.85
N SER A 629 17.78 -14.83 -9.78
CA SER A 629 17.14 -15.61 -8.71
C SER A 629 16.18 -16.65 -9.26
N ILE A 630 16.13 -17.81 -8.63
CA ILE A 630 15.24 -18.93 -8.98
C ILE A 630 14.38 -19.26 -7.75
N GLU A 631 13.07 -19.37 -7.94
CA GLU A 631 12.13 -19.72 -6.88
C GLU A 631 11.67 -21.18 -7.02
N VAL A 632 11.80 -21.97 -5.96
CA VAL A 632 11.57 -23.42 -5.94
C VAL A 632 10.50 -23.77 -4.92
N THR A 633 9.51 -24.56 -5.35
CA THR A 633 8.43 -25.08 -4.50
C THR A 633 8.62 -26.56 -4.16
N LEU A 634 7.84 -27.08 -3.21
CA LEU A 634 7.83 -28.51 -2.87
C LEU A 634 7.53 -29.40 -4.10
N LYS A 635 6.64 -28.97 -5.00
CA LYS A 635 6.31 -29.71 -6.22
C LYS A 635 7.52 -29.85 -7.14
N ASP A 636 8.28 -28.77 -7.30
CA ASP A 636 9.48 -28.75 -8.13
C ASP A 636 10.56 -29.68 -7.54
N PHE A 637 10.70 -29.66 -6.21
CA PHE A 637 11.57 -30.58 -5.48
C PHE A 637 11.20 -32.05 -5.71
N ASP A 638 9.94 -32.44 -5.46
CA ASP A 638 9.51 -33.83 -5.58
C ASP A 638 9.68 -34.34 -7.04
N THR A 639 9.43 -33.47 -8.03
CA THR A 639 9.64 -33.79 -9.46
C THR A 639 11.11 -33.99 -9.79
N THR A 640 11.99 -33.14 -9.24
CA THR A 640 13.44 -33.22 -9.45
C THR A 640 14.01 -34.51 -8.85
N VAL A 641 13.63 -34.84 -7.61
CA VAL A 641 14.05 -36.07 -6.95
C VAL A 641 13.57 -37.31 -7.72
N GLY A 642 12.32 -37.30 -8.20
CA GLY A 642 11.81 -38.37 -9.06
C GLY A 642 12.61 -38.53 -10.36
N SER A 643 13.05 -37.42 -10.96
CA SER A 643 13.85 -37.42 -12.19
C SER A 643 15.27 -37.97 -11.95
N LEU A 644 15.90 -37.63 -10.82
CA LEU A 644 17.21 -38.17 -10.45
C LEU A 644 17.17 -39.69 -10.22
N VAL A 645 16.10 -40.21 -9.60
CA VAL A 645 15.91 -41.66 -9.40
C VAL A 645 15.71 -42.36 -10.75
N ALA A 646 14.87 -41.79 -11.62
CA ALA A 646 14.57 -42.38 -12.93
C ALA A 646 15.76 -42.29 -13.91
N GLY A 647 16.58 -41.24 -13.81
CA GLY A 647 17.69 -40.94 -14.70
C GLY A 647 18.96 -41.77 -14.47
N GLY A 648 18.96 -42.68 -13.49
CA GLY A 648 20.07 -43.63 -13.29
C GLY A 648 21.34 -43.02 -12.69
N LEU A 649 21.19 -42.05 -11.77
CA LEU A 649 22.33 -41.46 -11.05
C LEU A 649 23.17 -42.58 -10.38
N PRO A 650 24.51 -42.57 -10.50
CA PRO A 650 25.36 -43.59 -9.88
C PRO A 650 25.09 -43.71 -8.37
N PRO A 651 25.06 -44.94 -7.81
CA PRO A 651 24.72 -45.16 -6.39
C PRO A 651 25.59 -44.36 -5.40
N GLU A 652 26.86 -44.15 -5.75
CA GLU A 652 27.81 -43.37 -4.96
C GLU A 652 27.40 -41.89 -4.89
N GLN A 653 26.97 -41.29 -6.00
CA GLN A 653 26.49 -39.91 -6.03
C GLN A 653 25.13 -39.78 -5.35
N TRP A 654 24.23 -40.76 -5.54
CA TRP A 654 22.92 -40.78 -4.86
C TRP A 654 23.04 -40.84 -3.34
N LEU A 655 23.95 -41.65 -2.80
CA LEU A 655 24.18 -41.76 -1.35
C LEU A 655 24.63 -40.42 -0.73
N LYS A 656 25.43 -39.64 -1.47
CA LYS A 656 25.84 -38.28 -1.06
C LYS A 656 24.63 -37.34 -0.96
N LEU A 657 23.64 -37.48 -1.87
CA LEU A 657 22.44 -36.65 -1.87
C LEU A 657 21.41 -37.04 -0.80
N GLN A 658 21.31 -38.33 -0.46
CA GLN A 658 20.28 -38.86 0.47
C GLN A 658 20.29 -38.21 1.86
N THR A 659 21.44 -37.69 2.30
CA THR A 659 21.59 -37.10 3.64
C THR A 659 20.89 -35.75 3.79
N PHE A 660 20.81 -34.94 2.72
CA PHE A 660 20.27 -33.57 2.80
C PHE A 660 18.90 -33.41 2.14
N LEU A 661 18.53 -34.25 1.17
CA LEU A 661 17.21 -34.18 0.52
C LEU A 661 16.04 -34.18 1.51
N PRO A 662 16.04 -34.95 2.62
CA PRO A 662 14.99 -34.88 3.63
C PRO A 662 14.90 -33.52 4.32
N VAL A 663 16.04 -32.89 4.63
CA VAL A 663 16.10 -31.56 5.26
C VAL A 663 15.48 -30.52 4.32
N LEU A 664 15.87 -30.54 3.04
CA LEU A 664 15.35 -29.63 2.03
C LEU A 664 13.83 -29.82 1.83
N ARG A 665 13.35 -31.07 1.82
CA ARG A 665 11.93 -31.38 1.74
C ARG A 665 11.16 -30.85 2.95
N SER A 666 11.69 -31.01 4.17
CA SER A 666 11.07 -30.50 5.40
C SER A 666 11.04 -28.96 5.46
N LEU A 667 12.04 -28.28 4.90
CA LEU A 667 12.05 -26.83 4.72
C LEU A 667 10.94 -26.37 3.76
N LEU A 668 10.79 -27.05 2.61
CA LEU A 668 9.78 -26.73 1.60
C LEU A 668 8.35 -27.07 2.04
N ASN A 669 8.18 -28.14 2.84
CA ASN A 669 6.90 -28.54 3.42
C ASN A 669 6.48 -27.65 4.61
N GLY A 670 7.41 -26.87 5.18
CA GLY A 670 7.15 -25.99 6.32
C GLY A 670 7.13 -26.71 7.68
N ASP A 671 7.68 -27.93 7.75
CA ASP A 671 7.88 -28.66 9.01
C ASP A 671 8.93 -27.94 9.87
N ILE A 672 9.97 -27.43 9.23
CA ILE A 672 11.01 -26.61 9.85
C ILE A 672 10.60 -25.13 9.73
N LYS A 673 10.32 -24.49 10.87
CA LYS A 673 9.82 -23.12 10.92
C LYS A 673 10.92 -22.12 11.26
N PRO A 674 11.02 -20.99 10.53
CA PRO A 674 12.00 -19.97 10.85
C PRO A 674 11.65 -19.26 12.15
N HIS A 675 12.67 -18.84 12.90
CA HIS A 675 12.50 -18.00 14.10
C HIS A 675 12.04 -16.58 13.76
N SER A 676 12.24 -16.16 12.50
CA SER A 676 11.94 -14.82 11.99
C SER A 676 10.81 -14.83 10.97
N ARG A 677 9.99 -13.78 10.98
CA ARG A 677 8.95 -13.53 9.95
C ARG A 677 9.50 -13.38 8.52
N TYR A 678 10.81 -13.16 8.41
CA TYR A 678 11.51 -12.93 7.14
C TYR A 678 11.94 -14.23 6.45
N GLY A 679 11.77 -15.39 7.09
CA GLY A 679 12.25 -16.67 6.59
C GLY A 679 13.65 -17.01 7.12
N PHE A 680 14.23 -18.07 6.57
CA PHE A 680 15.63 -18.45 6.74
C PHE A 680 16.50 -17.65 5.77
N ASN A 681 17.57 -17.03 6.28
CA ASN A 681 18.64 -16.46 5.48
C ASN A 681 19.70 -17.52 5.11
N ASP A 682 20.69 -17.14 4.30
CA ASP A 682 21.72 -18.06 3.81
C ASP A 682 22.53 -18.73 4.94
N ALA A 683 22.91 -17.97 5.97
CA ALA A 683 23.64 -18.50 7.11
C ALA A 683 22.81 -19.55 7.86
N GLU A 684 21.56 -19.21 8.18
CA GLU A 684 20.64 -20.12 8.88
C GLU A 684 20.33 -21.37 8.06
N LEU A 685 20.27 -21.27 6.73
CA LEU A 685 20.09 -22.44 5.86
C LEU A 685 21.33 -23.31 5.81
N ARG A 686 22.53 -22.73 5.75
CA ARG A 686 23.79 -23.47 5.77
C ARG A 686 24.03 -24.16 7.10
N ASP A 687 23.60 -23.58 8.22
CA ASP A 687 23.66 -24.22 9.54
C ASP A 687 22.72 -25.45 9.63
N LEU A 688 21.64 -25.48 8.83
CA LEU A 688 20.70 -26.62 8.75
C LEU A 688 21.15 -27.70 7.75
N LEU A 689 21.89 -27.32 6.72
CA LEU A 689 22.44 -28.23 5.73
C LEU A 689 23.76 -28.83 6.25
N PRO A 690 24.10 -30.09 5.91
CA PRO A 690 25.42 -30.62 6.19
C PRO A 690 26.49 -29.88 5.36
N ASP A 691 27.76 -30.13 5.66
CA ASP A 691 28.86 -29.66 4.80
C ASP A 691 28.70 -30.20 3.38
N PHE A 692 29.06 -29.38 2.39
CA PHE A 692 28.97 -29.77 0.99
C PHE A 692 29.86 -31.01 0.72
N PRO A 693 29.33 -32.09 0.14
CA PRO A 693 30.08 -33.32 -0.06
C PRO A 693 31.24 -33.12 -1.05
N GLN A 694 32.44 -33.57 -0.67
CA GLN A 694 33.61 -33.59 -1.55
C GLN A 694 33.36 -34.52 -2.75
N ASP A 695 33.82 -34.10 -3.94
CA ASP A 695 33.72 -34.85 -5.21
C ASP A 695 32.27 -35.17 -5.68
N LEU A 696 31.31 -34.26 -5.41
CA LEU A 696 29.99 -34.32 -6.05
C LEU A 696 30.10 -33.86 -7.51
N ASP A 697 29.70 -34.73 -8.44
CA ASP A 697 29.73 -34.43 -9.86
C ASP A 697 28.47 -33.65 -10.27
N ILE A 698 28.55 -32.32 -10.18
CA ILE A 698 27.45 -31.40 -10.54
C ILE A 698 27.15 -31.50 -12.04
N GLU A 699 28.15 -31.73 -12.89
CA GLU A 699 27.99 -31.79 -14.34
C GLU A 699 27.23 -33.06 -14.76
N ALA A 700 27.53 -34.21 -14.18
CA ALA A 700 26.75 -35.43 -14.39
C ALA A 700 25.29 -35.28 -13.93
N ILE A 701 25.06 -34.60 -12.79
CA ILE A 701 23.71 -34.31 -12.30
C ILE A 701 22.97 -33.37 -13.25
N ALA A 702 23.65 -32.35 -13.78
CA ALA A 702 23.11 -31.41 -14.76
C ALA A 702 22.65 -32.14 -16.03
N GLN A 703 23.49 -33.04 -16.58
CA GLN A 703 23.16 -33.83 -17.78
C GLN A 703 21.95 -34.75 -17.59
N ILE A 704 21.77 -35.33 -16.40
CA ILE A 704 20.60 -36.18 -16.09
C ILE A 704 19.31 -35.36 -16.00
N LEU A 705 19.40 -34.15 -15.44
CA LEU A 705 18.27 -33.25 -15.25
C LEU A 705 17.93 -32.43 -16.49
N GLU A 706 18.78 -32.46 -17.51
CA GLU A 706 18.53 -31.78 -18.77
C GLU A 706 17.26 -32.34 -19.44
N PRO A 707 16.28 -31.49 -19.77
CA PRO A 707 15.02 -31.96 -20.33
C PRO A 707 15.25 -32.50 -21.75
N ASN A 708 14.61 -33.63 -22.11
CA ASN A 708 14.54 -34.02 -23.51
C ASN A 708 13.63 -33.04 -24.27
N LEU A 709 14.22 -32.22 -25.14
CA LEU A 709 13.53 -31.20 -25.95
C LEU A 709 13.25 -31.65 -27.40
N GLU A 710 13.50 -32.92 -27.76
CA GLU A 710 13.28 -33.45 -29.12
C GLU A 710 11.81 -33.28 -29.57
N PHE A 711 10.86 -33.36 -28.63
CA PHE A 711 9.44 -33.14 -28.92
C PHE A 711 9.12 -31.72 -29.46
N LEU A 712 10.02 -30.75 -29.26
CA LEU A 712 9.90 -29.40 -29.84
C LEU A 712 10.38 -29.35 -31.30
N ALA A 713 11.21 -30.31 -31.73
CA ALA A 713 11.68 -30.46 -33.10
C ALA A 713 10.68 -31.25 -33.98
N ASP A 714 10.07 -32.31 -33.43
CA ASP A 714 9.09 -33.18 -34.10
C ASP A 714 7.66 -32.60 -34.12
N LEU A 715 7.50 -31.42 -34.73
CA LEU A 715 6.18 -30.93 -35.10
C LEU A 715 5.83 -31.48 -36.49
N ASP A 716 5.37 -32.74 -36.52
CA ASP A 716 4.87 -33.44 -37.71
C ASP A 716 3.96 -32.54 -38.57
N SER A 717 4.55 -31.93 -39.60
CA SER A 717 3.81 -31.58 -40.79
C SER A 717 3.94 -32.74 -41.74
N ILE A 718 2.81 -33.29 -42.21
CA ILE A 718 2.80 -34.17 -43.39
C ILE A 718 3.59 -33.43 -44.48
N ASP A 719 4.70 -34.01 -44.98
CA ASP A 719 5.45 -33.41 -46.08
C ASP A 719 4.61 -33.53 -47.37
N ILE A 720 3.80 -32.51 -47.58
CA ILE A 720 3.01 -32.33 -48.79
C ILE A 720 3.83 -31.69 -49.92
N GLN A 721 5.09 -31.32 -49.67
CA GLN A 721 5.93 -30.63 -50.64
C GLN A 721 6.68 -31.61 -51.55
N GLY A 722 7.02 -32.79 -51.06
CA GLY A 722 7.69 -33.86 -51.82
C GLY A 722 6.83 -34.48 -52.93
N ASP A 723 5.50 -34.33 -52.87
CA ASP A 723 4.57 -34.95 -53.82
C ASP A 723 3.70 -33.91 -54.55
N LYS A 724 3.81 -33.88 -55.89
CA LYS A 724 3.10 -32.91 -56.76
C LYS A 724 1.58 -33.04 -56.72
N GLU A 725 1.04 -34.23 -56.42
CA GLU A 725 -0.40 -34.46 -56.34
C GLU A 725 -0.96 -34.03 -54.99
N LEU A 726 -0.29 -34.40 -53.89
CA LEU A 726 -0.69 -34.00 -52.53
C LEU A 726 -0.63 -32.48 -52.35
N LYS A 727 0.34 -31.80 -52.99
CA LYS A 727 0.48 -30.33 -52.98
C LYS A 727 -0.74 -29.57 -53.54
N LYS A 728 -1.46 -30.18 -54.50
CA LYS A 728 -2.66 -29.60 -55.13
C LYS A 728 -3.94 -29.90 -54.35
N SER A 729 -3.95 -30.96 -53.54
CA SER A 729 -5.12 -31.37 -52.77
C SER A 729 -5.45 -30.38 -51.65
N ALA A 730 -6.66 -29.83 -51.67
CA ALA A 730 -7.18 -28.99 -50.59
C ALA A 730 -7.37 -29.80 -49.29
N ALA A 731 -7.75 -31.08 -49.40
CA ALA A 731 -7.93 -31.99 -48.28
C ALA A 731 -6.59 -32.34 -47.59
N ALA A 732 -5.53 -32.60 -48.37
CA ALA A 732 -4.19 -32.87 -47.82
C ALA A 732 -3.62 -31.64 -47.10
N ARG A 733 -3.80 -30.44 -47.66
CA ARG A 733 -3.43 -29.17 -47.00
C ARG A 733 -4.22 -28.93 -45.70
N TYR A 734 -5.50 -29.25 -45.69
CA TYR A 734 -6.35 -29.15 -44.49
C TYR A 734 -5.94 -30.16 -43.40
N ALA A 735 -5.67 -31.42 -43.80
CA ALA A 735 -5.21 -32.47 -42.89
C ALA A 735 -3.85 -32.15 -42.28
N ALA A 736 -2.85 -31.75 -43.09
CA ALA A 736 -1.55 -31.32 -42.60
C ALA A 736 -1.64 -30.12 -41.65
N LYS A 737 -2.54 -29.15 -41.94
CA LYS A 737 -2.78 -28.00 -41.07
C LYS A 737 -3.46 -28.38 -39.75
N ARG A 738 -4.34 -29.39 -39.73
CA ARG A 738 -4.93 -29.93 -38.49
C ARG A 738 -3.92 -30.72 -37.67
N VAL A 739 -3.14 -31.60 -38.30
CA VAL A 739 -2.09 -32.39 -37.64
C VAL A 739 -1.06 -31.46 -36.99
N ALA A 740 -0.56 -30.46 -37.72
CA ALA A 740 0.35 -29.46 -37.16
C ALA A 740 -0.25 -28.68 -35.98
N LYS A 741 -1.57 -28.43 -35.98
CA LYS A 741 -2.28 -27.76 -34.88
C LYS A 741 -2.44 -28.66 -33.65
N ASP A 742 -2.72 -29.94 -33.86
CA ASP A 742 -2.84 -30.94 -32.80
C ASP A 742 -1.48 -31.29 -32.18
N SER A 743 -0.43 -31.45 -32.99
CA SER A 743 0.95 -31.66 -32.53
C SER A 743 1.48 -30.44 -31.77
N ALA A 744 1.22 -29.21 -32.23
CA ALA A 744 1.57 -28.00 -31.49
C ALA A 744 0.85 -27.88 -30.15
N ARG A 745 -0.39 -28.37 -30.04
CA ARG A 745 -1.15 -28.42 -28.78
C ARG A 745 -0.57 -29.47 -27.83
N LEU A 746 -0.16 -30.63 -28.35
CA LEU A 746 0.46 -31.70 -27.56
C LEU A 746 1.84 -31.28 -27.04
N ALA A 747 2.70 -30.75 -27.92
CA ALA A 747 4.01 -30.22 -27.58
C ALA A 747 3.90 -29.06 -26.57
N GLY A 748 2.92 -28.17 -26.73
CA GLY A 748 2.64 -27.13 -25.73
C GLY A 748 2.30 -27.71 -24.36
N LYS A 749 1.51 -28.77 -24.29
CA LYS A 749 1.18 -29.44 -23.02
C LYS A 749 2.40 -30.10 -22.38
N GLN A 750 3.16 -30.89 -23.15
CA GLN A 750 4.40 -31.51 -22.71
C GLN A 750 5.43 -30.48 -22.23
N PHE A 751 5.47 -29.32 -22.87
CA PHE A 751 6.35 -28.22 -22.50
C PHE A 751 6.00 -27.61 -21.13
N PHE A 752 4.72 -27.32 -20.87
CA PHE A 752 4.30 -26.76 -19.58
C PHE A 752 4.46 -27.76 -18.42
N ASP A 753 4.46 -29.06 -18.74
CA ASP A 753 4.71 -30.15 -17.82
C ASP A 753 6.22 -30.35 -17.51
N LEU A 754 7.14 -29.68 -18.21
CA LEU A 754 8.58 -29.75 -17.91
C LEU A 754 8.88 -29.26 -16.48
N PRO A 755 9.80 -29.93 -15.76
CA PRO A 755 10.20 -29.50 -14.42
C PRO A 755 10.97 -28.18 -14.47
N LEU A 756 11.00 -27.46 -13.34
CA LEU A 756 11.89 -26.34 -13.13
C LEU A 756 13.34 -26.87 -13.03
N TYR A 757 14.28 -26.30 -13.78
CA TYR A 757 15.69 -26.68 -13.75
C TYR A 757 16.45 -25.84 -12.71
N TRP A 758 16.38 -26.23 -11.44
CA TRP A 758 16.93 -25.44 -10.34
C TRP A 758 18.07 -26.13 -9.57
N PHE A 759 18.16 -27.46 -9.66
CA PHE A 759 19.00 -28.24 -8.75
C PHE A 759 20.50 -28.04 -8.96
N PRO A 760 21.03 -27.94 -10.20
CA PRO A 760 22.44 -27.59 -10.41
C PRO A 760 22.79 -26.22 -9.80
N ASP A 761 21.96 -25.19 -10.03
CA ASP A 761 22.15 -23.87 -9.43
C ASP A 761 22.11 -23.91 -7.89
N PHE A 762 21.25 -24.75 -7.31
CA PHE A 762 21.23 -24.99 -5.87
C PHE A 762 22.54 -25.62 -5.38
N LEU A 763 23.06 -26.63 -6.07
CA LEU A 763 24.31 -27.30 -5.69
C LEU A 763 25.50 -26.35 -5.76
N GLU A 764 25.58 -25.52 -6.80
CA GLU A 764 26.65 -24.52 -6.94
C GLU A 764 26.53 -23.42 -5.88
N ALA A 765 25.31 -22.95 -5.58
CA ALA A 765 25.08 -22.03 -4.48
C ALA A 765 25.45 -22.64 -3.11
N TRP A 766 25.10 -23.92 -2.88
CA TRP A 766 25.44 -24.63 -1.65
C TRP A 766 26.95 -24.86 -1.51
N LYS A 767 27.65 -25.15 -2.61
CA LYS A 767 29.13 -25.23 -2.68
C LYS A 767 29.81 -23.91 -2.27
N GLY A 768 29.12 -22.78 -2.43
CA GLY A 768 29.57 -21.47 -1.96
C GLY A 768 29.50 -20.36 -3.02
N GLU A 769 29.15 -20.69 -4.26
CA GLU A 769 29.10 -19.73 -5.37
C GLU A 769 27.72 -19.05 -5.47
N GLY A 770 27.08 -18.73 -4.36
CA GLY A 770 25.73 -18.18 -4.38
C GLY A 770 25.17 -17.87 -3.00
N SER A 771 23.90 -17.52 -2.97
CA SER A 771 23.17 -17.30 -1.71
C SER A 771 21.82 -18.02 -1.76
N LEU A 772 21.40 -18.54 -0.61
CA LEU A 772 20.14 -19.25 -0.44
C LEU A 772 19.23 -18.49 0.53
N ALA A 773 17.93 -18.48 0.28
CA ALA A 773 16.94 -18.00 1.25
C ALA A 773 15.69 -18.86 1.19
N CYS A 774 15.02 -19.11 2.31
CA CYS A 774 13.78 -19.90 2.31
C CYS A 774 12.71 -19.20 3.14
N LYS A 775 11.55 -18.92 2.52
CA LYS A 775 10.47 -18.19 3.15
C LYS A 775 9.14 -18.91 2.94
N TRP A 776 8.59 -19.44 4.03
CA TRP A 776 7.26 -20.08 4.06
C TRP A 776 7.07 -21.17 2.99
N GLY A 777 8.06 -22.05 2.83
CA GLY A 777 8.02 -23.15 1.86
C GLY A 777 8.45 -22.78 0.43
N LEU A 778 8.94 -21.56 0.23
CA LEU A 778 9.53 -21.11 -1.04
C LEU A 778 11.04 -20.92 -0.85
N LEU A 779 11.84 -21.75 -1.52
CA LEU A 779 13.30 -21.62 -1.57
C LEU A 779 13.67 -20.68 -2.73
N THR A 780 14.46 -19.66 -2.46
CA THR A 780 15.03 -18.76 -3.45
C THR A 780 16.54 -18.97 -3.53
N ILE A 781 17.03 -19.24 -4.74
CA ILE A 781 18.45 -19.46 -5.04
C ILE A 781 18.96 -18.24 -5.81
N TYR A 782 20.01 -17.61 -5.33
CA TYR A 782 20.63 -16.45 -5.98
C TYR A 782 21.99 -16.85 -6.56
N ARG A 783 22.18 -16.59 -7.86
CA ARG A 783 23.38 -16.95 -8.63
C ARG A 783 23.91 -15.75 -9.43
N PRO A 784 25.23 -15.68 -9.69
CA PRO A 784 25.81 -14.63 -10.53
C PRO A 784 25.22 -14.65 -11.94
N ASN A 785 24.94 -13.47 -12.50
CA ASN A 785 24.57 -13.30 -13.91
C ASN A 785 25.72 -12.61 -14.66
N THR A 786 26.52 -13.39 -15.39
CA THR A 786 27.75 -12.91 -16.04
C THR A 786 27.49 -12.11 -17.31
N LYS A 787 26.30 -12.22 -17.91
CA LYS A 787 25.98 -11.60 -19.21
C LYS A 787 26.29 -10.11 -19.29
N TYR A 788 25.95 -9.35 -18.24
CA TYR A 788 26.19 -7.89 -18.25
C TYR A 788 27.68 -7.55 -18.17
N ALA A 789 28.45 -8.30 -17.38
CA ALA A 789 29.89 -8.14 -17.28
C ALA A 789 30.56 -8.56 -18.59
N GLU A 790 30.12 -9.64 -19.23
CA GLU A 790 30.58 -10.08 -20.56
C GLU A 790 30.31 -9.03 -21.63
N LEU A 791 29.10 -8.44 -21.67
CA LEU A 791 28.75 -7.36 -22.59
C LEU A 791 29.64 -6.12 -22.39
N ALA A 792 29.95 -5.77 -21.14
CA ALA A 792 30.82 -4.66 -20.82
C ALA A 792 32.28 -4.96 -21.21
N ASN A 793 32.77 -6.17 -20.95
CA ASN A 793 34.13 -6.60 -21.25
C ASN A 793 34.37 -6.82 -22.75
N SER A 794 33.33 -7.17 -23.52
CA SER A 794 33.44 -7.33 -24.98
C SER A 794 33.46 -6.01 -25.75
N ALA A 795 33.07 -4.90 -25.10
CA ALA A 795 33.08 -3.57 -25.70
C ALA A 795 34.47 -2.91 -25.60
N GLN A 796 34.86 -2.13 -26.60
CA GLN A 796 36.09 -1.32 -26.56
C GLN A 796 36.03 -0.24 -25.48
N PHE A 797 34.84 0.30 -25.23
CA PHE A 797 34.57 1.22 -24.14
C PHE A 797 33.11 1.13 -23.70
N ASN A 798 32.88 1.53 -22.45
CA ASN A 798 31.56 1.67 -21.84
C ASN A 798 31.43 3.06 -21.22
N ILE A 799 30.31 3.72 -21.51
CA ILE A 799 29.87 4.94 -20.83
C ILE A 799 28.63 4.61 -20.02
N TYR A 800 28.73 4.75 -18.70
CA TYR A 800 27.64 4.47 -17.77
C TYR A 800 26.96 5.77 -17.38
N LEU A 801 25.72 5.98 -17.83
CA LEU A 801 24.95 7.18 -17.55
C LEU A 801 24.12 6.97 -16.29
N ASP A 802 24.66 7.34 -15.13
CA ASP A 802 23.94 7.19 -13.86
C ASP A 802 24.44 8.22 -12.85
N ALA A 803 23.53 9.10 -12.42
CA ALA A 803 23.84 10.21 -11.54
C ALA A 803 23.87 9.84 -10.04
N THR A 804 23.47 8.62 -9.70
CA THR A 804 23.29 8.21 -8.29
C THR A 804 24.03 6.93 -7.94
N ILE A 805 24.70 6.29 -8.89
CA ILE A 805 25.66 5.22 -8.62
C ILE A 805 27.05 5.79 -8.31
N ARG A 806 27.72 5.20 -7.31
CA ARG A 806 29.12 5.47 -7.01
C ARG A 806 30.02 4.48 -7.76
N THR A 807 31.28 4.86 -8.01
CA THR A 807 32.24 3.99 -8.73
C THR A 807 32.41 2.66 -8.06
N GLU A 808 32.54 2.63 -6.73
CA GLU A 808 32.73 1.40 -5.96
C GLU A 808 31.57 0.41 -6.15
N ARG A 809 30.33 0.93 -6.25
CA ARG A 809 29.14 0.10 -6.49
C ARG A 809 29.09 -0.41 -7.92
N LEU A 810 29.41 0.43 -8.90
CA LEU A 810 29.41 0.03 -10.30
C LEU A 810 30.48 -1.04 -10.57
N LYS A 811 31.68 -0.84 -10.01
CA LYS A 811 32.77 -1.83 -10.00
C LYS A 811 32.34 -3.16 -9.44
N LEU A 812 31.71 -3.15 -8.25
CA LEU A 812 31.18 -4.35 -7.61
C LEU A 812 30.15 -5.07 -8.50
N LYS A 813 29.25 -4.32 -9.17
CA LYS A 813 28.26 -4.90 -10.09
C LYS A 813 28.87 -5.52 -11.34
N LEU A 814 30.00 -5.00 -11.81
CA LEU A 814 30.67 -5.47 -13.02
C LEU A 814 31.72 -6.56 -12.72
N GLY A 815 32.07 -6.78 -11.45
CA GLY A 815 33.25 -7.56 -11.09
C GLY A 815 34.54 -6.91 -11.62
N TYR A 816 34.62 -5.58 -11.60
CA TYR A 816 35.71 -4.79 -12.16
C TYR A 816 36.51 -4.09 -11.06
N ASP A 817 37.78 -4.46 -10.87
CA ASP A 817 38.60 -3.95 -9.77
C ASP A 817 39.54 -2.80 -10.16
N ASP A 818 39.64 -2.50 -11.46
CA ASP A 818 40.61 -1.56 -11.98
C ASP A 818 40.07 -0.10 -12.01
N SER A 819 40.88 0.85 -12.46
CA SER A 819 40.62 2.29 -12.39
C SER A 819 39.49 2.72 -13.34
N MET A 820 38.56 3.53 -12.85
CA MET A 820 37.43 4.05 -13.62
C MET A 820 37.52 5.57 -13.74
N LEU A 821 37.18 6.11 -14.91
CA LEU A 821 37.07 7.56 -15.11
C LEU A 821 35.67 8.02 -14.73
N VAL A 822 35.56 9.04 -13.91
CA VAL A 822 34.28 9.69 -13.58
C VAL A 822 34.24 11.05 -14.24
N ILE A 823 33.22 11.30 -15.07
CA ILE A 823 32.94 12.60 -15.64
C ILE A 823 31.65 13.13 -15.01
N GLN A 824 31.66 14.41 -14.61
CA GLN A 824 30.49 15.10 -14.09
C GLN A 824 30.40 16.50 -14.69
N GLN A 825 29.20 16.94 -15.05
CA GLN A 825 28.96 18.34 -15.35
C GLN A 825 28.90 19.17 -14.07
N SER A 826 29.30 20.44 -14.17
CA SER A 826 29.15 21.42 -13.10
C SER A 826 27.72 21.43 -12.55
N ARG A 827 27.57 21.39 -11.22
CA ARG A 827 26.25 21.30 -10.59
C ARG A 827 25.45 22.58 -10.79
N PRO A 828 24.17 22.48 -11.16
CA PRO A 828 23.33 23.67 -11.32
C PRO A 828 22.91 24.21 -9.95
N ASP A 829 22.43 25.45 -9.96
CA ASP A 829 21.88 26.12 -8.77
C ASP A 829 20.47 25.58 -8.45
N TYR A 830 20.26 25.21 -7.19
CA TYR A 830 18.98 24.75 -6.63
C TYR A 830 18.38 25.75 -5.62
N SER A 831 18.78 27.03 -5.65
CA SER A 831 18.22 28.07 -4.79
C SER A 831 16.70 28.25 -4.88
N ASN A 832 16.11 27.84 -6.01
CA ASN A 832 14.67 27.88 -6.28
C ASN A 832 13.92 26.61 -5.81
N LEU A 833 14.63 25.58 -5.35
CA LEU A 833 14.06 24.34 -4.85
C LEU A 833 13.96 24.36 -3.32
N ARG A 834 12.76 24.10 -2.82
CA ARG A 834 12.50 23.84 -1.41
C ARG A 834 12.22 22.35 -1.21
N VAL A 835 12.99 21.70 -0.34
CA VAL A 835 12.76 20.32 0.08
C VAL A 835 12.22 20.35 1.51
N VAL A 836 11.00 19.85 1.69
CA VAL A 836 10.31 19.80 2.98
C VAL A 836 10.24 18.36 3.44
N ASN A 837 10.97 18.03 4.50
CA ASN A 837 10.89 16.75 5.17
C ASN A 837 9.66 16.74 6.09
N VAL A 838 8.64 15.97 5.74
CA VAL A 838 7.39 15.85 6.49
C VAL A 838 7.47 14.67 7.46
N ILE A 839 7.74 14.98 8.72
CA ILE A 839 7.98 14.01 9.80
C ILE A 839 6.71 13.74 10.63
N GLY A 840 6.76 12.79 11.56
CA GLY A 840 5.64 12.42 12.44
C GLY A 840 4.79 11.27 11.88
N LEU A 841 5.16 10.74 10.72
CA LEU A 841 4.48 9.62 10.04
C LEU A 841 5.26 8.29 10.16
N GLY A 842 6.45 8.29 10.77
CA GLY A 842 7.30 7.11 10.83
C GLY A 842 7.97 6.83 9.48
N LYS A 843 8.40 5.58 9.30
CA LYS A 843 9.02 5.12 8.03
C LYS A 843 8.03 4.95 6.87
N LEU A 844 6.72 5.04 7.15
CA LEU A 844 5.63 4.79 6.22
C LEU A 844 5.79 3.49 5.38
N PRO A 845 5.75 2.31 6.02
CA PRO A 845 5.93 1.03 5.35
C PRO A 845 4.77 0.69 4.38
N LYS A 846 5.01 -0.30 3.50
CA LYS A 846 4.01 -0.84 2.54
C LYS A 846 2.71 -1.32 3.19
N LYS A 847 2.79 -1.81 4.43
CA LYS A 847 1.63 -2.24 5.22
C LYS A 847 1.41 -1.25 6.35
N ARG A 848 0.31 -0.49 6.27
CA ARG A 848 -0.07 0.55 7.21
C ARG A 848 -1.28 0.11 8.04
N SER A 849 -1.40 0.60 9.27
CA SER A 849 -2.65 0.49 10.02
C SER A 849 -3.68 1.46 9.44
N SER A 850 -4.98 1.20 9.64
CA SER A 850 -6.05 2.11 9.19
C SER A 850 -5.81 3.55 9.64
N SER A 851 -5.50 3.75 10.93
CA SER A 851 -5.19 5.08 11.47
C SER A 851 -4.01 5.76 10.79
N LEU A 852 -2.99 5.03 10.33
CA LEU A 852 -1.87 5.65 9.59
C LEU A 852 -2.26 5.95 8.14
N THR A 853 -3.09 5.11 7.52
CA THR A 853 -3.65 5.35 6.19
C THR A 853 -4.51 6.62 6.19
N ASP A 854 -5.45 6.75 7.13
CA ASP A 854 -6.33 7.93 7.25
C ASP A 854 -5.53 9.23 7.40
N ARG A 855 -4.42 9.19 8.17
CA ARG A 855 -3.51 10.32 8.35
C ARG A 855 -2.76 10.69 7.08
N VAL A 856 -2.31 9.70 6.30
CA VAL A 856 -1.66 9.94 5.01
C VAL A 856 -2.65 10.51 4.01
N ASP A 857 -3.87 9.99 3.94
CA ASP A 857 -4.90 10.45 3.02
C ASP A 857 -5.29 11.90 3.31
N ALA A 858 -5.43 12.27 4.58
CA ALA A 858 -5.66 13.66 4.98
C ALA A 858 -4.52 14.61 4.56
N LEU A 859 -3.27 14.14 4.63
CA LEU A 859 -2.11 14.91 4.17
C LEU A 859 -2.10 15.05 2.64
N LYS A 860 -2.42 13.99 1.89
CA LYS A 860 -2.55 14.01 0.43
C LYS A 860 -3.62 15.01 -0.03
N GLU A 861 -4.80 14.99 0.60
CA GLU A 861 -5.86 15.96 0.34
C GLU A 861 -5.41 17.40 0.60
N THR A 862 -4.62 17.61 1.65
CA THR A 862 -4.07 18.92 1.99
C THR A 862 -3.11 19.42 0.91
N PHE A 863 -2.22 18.56 0.40
CA PHE A 863 -1.34 18.95 -0.70
C PHE A 863 -2.09 19.24 -2.00
N HIS A 864 -3.16 18.51 -2.30
CA HIS A 864 -4.03 18.81 -3.44
C HIS A 864 -4.72 20.18 -3.33
N LYS A 865 -4.97 20.68 -2.11
CA LYS A 865 -5.55 22.01 -1.88
C LYS A 865 -4.51 23.13 -2.00
N ILE A 866 -3.24 22.85 -1.68
CA ILE A 866 -2.15 23.84 -1.69
C ILE A 866 -1.56 24.02 -3.10
N HIS A 867 -1.40 22.92 -3.85
CA HIS A 867 -0.68 22.90 -5.11
C HIS A 867 -1.60 22.76 -6.31
N LYS A 868 -1.27 23.46 -7.41
CA LYS A 868 -2.08 23.42 -8.63
C LYS A 868 -1.87 22.13 -9.44
N LYS A 869 -0.64 21.63 -9.48
CA LYS A 869 -0.20 20.44 -10.20
C LYS A 869 0.74 19.61 -9.32
N LEU A 870 0.14 18.83 -8.44
CA LEU A 870 0.85 17.93 -7.54
C LEU A 870 1.18 16.59 -8.22
N GLY A 871 2.43 16.15 -8.12
CA GLY A 871 2.83 14.76 -8.35
C GLY A 871 2.87 13.99 -7.04
N ILE A 872 2.24 12.82 -6.95
CA ILE A 872 2.32 11.95 -5.77
C ILE A 872 3.08 10.67 -6.14
N ILE A 873 4.09 10.33 -5.34
CA ILE A 873 4.84 9.07 -5.42
C ILE A 873 4.58 8.27 -4.15
N GLU A 874 4.17 7.02 -4.31
CA GLU A 874 3.73 6.12 -3.23
C GLU A 874 4.16 4.67 -3.53
N TRP A 875 4.00 3.76 -2.57
CA TRP A 875 4.17 2.33 -2.81
C TRP A 875 3.18 1.82 -3.86
N LYS A 876 3.65 1.02 -4.82
CA LYS A 876 2.83 0.43 -5.89
C LYS A 876 1.54 -0.27 -5.43
N GLN A 877 1.54 -0.85 -4.23
CA GLN A 877 0.37 -1.54 -3.66
C GLN A 877 -0.68 -0.59 -3.08
N LEU A 878 -0.30 0.66 -2.82
CA LEU A 878 -1.13 1.71 -2.20
C LEU A 878 -1.45 2.85 -3.17
N ALA A 879 -0.68 3.00 -4.25
CA ALA A 879 -0.88 4.05 -5.25
C ALA A 879 -2.27 3.95 -5.88
N LEU A 880 -3.06 5.02 -5.74
CA LEU A 880 -4.43 5.11 -6.24
C LEU A 880 -4.48 5.57 -7.70
N LYS A 881 -5.50 5.10 -8.41
CA LYS A 881 -5.88 5.60 -9.73
C LYS A 881 -7.36 5.94 -9.70
N THR A 882 -7.67 7.23 -9.67
CA THR A 882 -9.05 7.74 -9.70
C THR A 882 -9.29 8.46 -11.04
N GLU A 883 -10.53 8.88 -11.30
CA GLU A 883 -10.84 9.70 -12.47
C GLU A 883 -10.21 11.10 -12.37
N ASP A 884 -10.00 11.61 -11.15
CA ASP A 884 -9.54 12.97 -10.88
C ASP A 884 -8.00 13.11 -10.86
N TYR A 885 -7.28 12.08 -10.38
CA TYR A 885 -5.82 12.10 -10.35
C TYR A 885 -5.21 10.68 -10.32
N ILE A 886 -3.93 10.61 -10.68
CA ILE A 886 -3.16 9.37 -10.73
C ILE A 886 -1.98 9.49 -9.78
N GLU A 887 -1.87 8.56 -8.84
CA GLU A 887 -0.68 8.38 -8.02
C GLU A 887 0.31 7.45 -8.72
N TYR A 888 1.59 7.72 -8.48
CA TYR A 888 2.70 7.06 -9.14
C TYR A 888 3.51 6.21 -8.16
N SER A 889 4.24 5.23 -8.69
CA SER A 889 4.96 4.27 -7.84
C SER A 889 6.45 4.58 -7.70
N HIS A 890 7.00 4.45 -6.49
CA HIS A 890 8.46 4.39 -6.28
C HIS A 890 9.11 3.35 -7.23
N PHE A 891 10.36 3.58 -7.63
CA PHE A 891 11.17 2.72 -8.51
C PHE A 891 10.67 2.54 -9.96
N VAL A 892 9.39 2.82 -10.25
CA VAL A 892 8.80 2.67 -11.59
C VAL A 892 8.60 4.04 -12.22
N ASP A 893 7.81 4.89 -11.59
CA ASP A 893 7.40 6.18 -12.14
C ASP A 893 8.28 7.33 -11.63
N GLY A 894 8.97 7.13 -10.49
CA GLY A 894 10.03 8.03 -10.01
C GLY A 894 11.27 8.10 -10.92
N ARG A 895 11.32 7.28 -11.98
CA ARG A 895 12.45 7.13 -12.92
C ARG A 895 11.99 7.17 -14.38
N GLY A 896 12.94 7.38 -15.31
CA GLY A 896 12.75 7.16 -16.76
C GLY A 896 11.73 8.03 -17.55
N VAL A 897 10.84 8.80 -16.91
CA VAL A 897 9.80 9.57 -17.63
C VAL A 897 9.71 11.02 -17.12
N ASN A 898 9.51 11.98 -18.02
CA ASN A 898 9.40 13.42 -17.70
C ASN A 898 7.99 13.84 -17.22
N ARG A 899 7.23 12.96 -16.54
CA ARG A 899 5.82 13.23 -16.20
C ARG A 899 5.63 14.38 -15.20
N PHE A 900 6.62 14.60 -14.35
CA PHE A 900 6.57 15.61 -13.31
C PHE A 900 7.24 16.93 -13.70
N SER A 901 7.61 17.10 -14.99
CA SER A 901 8.31 18.32 -15.45
C SER A 901 7.49 19.58 -15.25
N ASP A 902 6.17 19.46 -15.32
CA ASP A 902 5.22 20.57 -15.28
C ASP A 902 4.57 20.72 -13.90
N CYS A 903 4.95 19.90 -12.92
CA CYS A 903 4.45 19.95 -11.56
C CYS A 903 5.09 21.12 -10.79
N ASP A 904 4.31 21.81 -9.96
CA ASP A 904 4.84 22.80 -9.00
C ASP A 904 5.34 22.12 -7.71
N ALA A 905 4.81 20.92 -7.41
CA ALA A 905 5.31 20.12 -6.31
C ALA A 905 5.25 18.61 -6.57
N ILE A 906 6.15 17.87 -5.91
CA ILE A 906 6.07 16.41 -5.78
C ILE A 906 6.01 16.05 -4.30
N ALA A 907 5.14 15.12 -3.91
CA ALA A 907 5.09 14.52 -2.59
C ALA A 907 5.43 13.02 -2.68
N SER A 908 6.51 12.61 -2.01
CA SER A 908 6.99 11.23 -1.95
C SER A 908 6.66 10.62 -0.59
N PHE A 909 5.92 9.50 -0.55
CA PHE A 909 5.40 8.90 0.67
C PHE A 909 6.11 7.60 1.06
N GLY A 910 6.91 7.66 2.12
CA GLY A 910 7.66 6.52 2.64
C GLY A 910 9.11 6.47 2.18
N ILE A 911 9.91 5.76 2.97
CA ILE A 911 11.32 5.57 2.66
C ILE A 911 11.43 4.53 1.53
N PRO A 912 11.97 4.87 0.35
CA PRO A 912 12.03 3.94 -0.77
C PRO A 912 13.15 2.92 -0.58
N TYR A 913 12.89 1.87 0.20
CA TYR A 913 13.80 0.73 0.36
C TYR A 913 13.35 -0.49 -0.45
N GLN A 914 14.33 -1.18 -1.04
CA GLN A 914 14.15 -2.46 -1.73
C GLN A 914 14.01 -3.62 -0.73
N ASN A 915 13.75 -4.84 -1.22
CA ASN A 915 13.69 -6.01 -0.35
C ASN A 915 15.07 -6.28 0.30
N ILE A 916 15.19 -5.99 1.60
CA ILE A 916 16.45 -6.09 2.36
C ILE A 916 17.07 -7.48 2.25
N GLY A 917 16.27 -8.55 2.29
CA GLY A 917 16.78 -9.93 2.18
C GLY A 917 17.36 -10.22 0.81
N ALA A 918 16.70 -9.75 -0.25
CA ALA A 918 17.23 -9.87 -1.62
C ALA A 918 18.49 -9.02 -1.80
N VAL A 919 18.53 -7.80 -1.25
CA VAL A 919 19.73 -6.95 -1.31
C VAL A 919 20.91 -7.59 -0.57
N ALA A 920 20.68 -8.21 0.59
CA ALA A 920 21.71 -8.94 1.32
C ALA A 920 22.23 -10.14 0.52
N ALA A 921 21.33 -10.93 -0.09
CA ALA A 921 21.72 -12.03 -0.97
C ALA A 921 22.51 -11.55 -2.18
N HIS A 922 22.08 -10.46 -2.84
CA HIS A 922 22.81 -9.88 -3.98
C HIS A 922 24.21 -9.44 -3.57
N LEU A 923 24.34 -8.77 -2.43
CA LEU A 923 25.63 -8.31 -1.92
C LEU A 923 26.56 -9.51 -1.62
N GLN A 924 26.02 -10.58 -1.02
CA GLN A 924 26.77 -11.81 -0.77
C GLN A 924 27.26 -12.45 -2.07
N VAL A 925 26.40 -12.54 -3.10
CA VAL A 925 26.78 -13.08 -4.40
C VAL A 925 27.86 -12.23 -5.08
N MET A 926 27.73 -10.90 -5.06
CA MET A 926 28.72 -10.00 -5.71
C MET A 926 30.06 -9.94 -4.96
N THR A 927 30.07 -10.08 -3.64
CA THR A 927 31.30 -9.98 -2.81
C THR A 927 31.94 -11.32 -2.50
N GLY A 928 31.19 -12.42 -2.61
CA GLY A 928 31.58 -13.74 -2.11
C GLY A 928 31.66 -13.83 -0.57
N GLN A 929 31.29 -12.76 0.16
CA GLN A 929 31.40 -12.69 1.60
C GLN A 929 30.03 -12.84 2.27
N GLN A 930 30.00 -13.54 3.41
CA GLN A 930 28.77 -13.74 4.17
C GLN A 930 28.26 -12.40 4.75
N VAL A 931 27.01 -12.07 4.46
CA VAL A 931 26.37 -10.82 4.92
C VAL A 931 25.45 -11.11 6.09
N LYS A 932 25.63 -10.42 7.23
CA LYS A 932 24.79 -10.63 8.43
C LYS A 932 23.69 -9.59 8.53
N LEU A 933 22.45 -10.05 8.72
CA LEU A 933 21.31 -9.17 8.97
C LEU A 933 21.32 -8.68 10.43
N GLY A 934 21.18 -7.36 10.65
CA GLY A 934 20.98 -6.78 11.98
C GLY A 934 22.20 -6.10 12.62
N ASN A 935 23.38 -6.15 11.99
CA ASN A 935 24.55 -5.36 12.42
C ASN A 935 24.49 -3.94 11.83
N SER A 936 24.46 -2.92 12.69
CA SER A 936 24.32 -1.50 12.30
C SER A 936 25.56 -0.89 11.64
N VAL A 937 26.71 -1.57 11.70
CA VAL A 937 28.01 -1.10 11.19
C VAL A 937 28.47 -1.90 9.95
N ASP A 938 27.60 -2.74 9.39
CA ASP A 938 27.96 -3.68 8.32
C ASP A 938 27.85 -3.07 6.90
N ILE A 939 28.56 -3.66 5.93
CA ILE A 939 28.59 -3.27 4.50
C ILE A 939 27.16 -3.15 3.94
N LEU A 940 26.24 -4.01 4.39
CA LEU A 940 24.84 -3.98 4.01
C LEU A 940 24.13 -2.67 4.36
N GLN A 941 24.36 -2.10 5.54
CA GLN A 941 23.68 -0.87 5.97
C GLN A 941 24.15 0.32 5.13
N LYS A 942 25.45 0.38 4.83
CA LYS A 942 26.02 1.38 3.92
C LYS A 942 25.40 1.25 2.53
N TYR A 943 25.33 0.02 2.00
CA TYR A 943 24.76 -0.26 0.69
C TYR A 943 23.27 0.11 0.60
N LEU A 944 22.47 -0.23 1.61
CA LEU A 944 21.04 0.14 1.69
C LEU A 944 20.85 1.65 1.79
N THR A 945 21.66 2.34 2.58
CA THR A 945 21.60 3.79 2.74
C THR A 945 21.90 4.49 1.42
N GLU A 946 22.90 4.03 0.68
CA GLU A 946 23.22 4.55 -0.66
C GLU A 946 22.10 4.31 -1.66
N LEU A 947 21.44 3.14 -1.65
CA LEU A 947 20.28 2.88 -2.51
C LEU A 947 19.08 3.79 -2.20
N ILE A 948 18.78 4.01 -0.92
CA ILE A 948 17.69 4.91 -0.49
C ILE A 948 17.99 6.34 -0.91
N ARG A 949 19.19 6.85 -0.62
CA ARG A 949 19.60 8.21 -1.00
C ARG A 949 19.57 8.40 -2.51
N ALA A 950 20.03 7.40 -3.27
CA ALA A 950 19.99 7.41 -4.72
C ALA A 950 18.56 7.52 -5.27
N GLU A 951 17.58 6.81 -4.68
CA GLU A 951 16.18 6.92 -5.11
C GLU A 951 15.60 8.30 -4.76
N ILE A 952 15.87 8.83 -3.57
CA ILE A 952 15.39 10.16 -3.15
C ILE A 952 15.91 11.25 -4.10
N ILE A 953 17.20 11.24 -4.45
CA ILE A 953 17.79 12.19 -5.42
C ILE A 953 17.12 12.06 -6.79
N GLN A 954 16.84 10.83 -7.24
CA GLN A 954 16.18 10.60 -8.53
C GLN A 954 14.76 11.16 -8.55
N GLU A 955 13.99 10.98 -7.47
CA GLU A 955 12.63 11.52 -7.33
C GLU A 955 12.62 13.04 -7.29
N ILE A 956 13.52 13.67 -6.52
CA ILE A 956 13.69 15.14 -6.50
C ILE A 956 14.03 15.68 -7.89
N GLY A 957 14.94 15.00 -8.60
CA GLY A 957 15.37 15.37 -9.94
C GLY A 957 14.25 15.37 -10.99
N ARG A 958 13.09 14.76 -10.70
CA ARG A 958 11.91 14.77 -11.60
C ARG A 958 11.22 16.13 -11.68
N LEU A 959 11.36 16.99 -10.66
CA LEU A 959 10.88 18.37 -10.72
C LEU A 959 11.67 19.23 -11.71
N ARG A 960 12.87 18.85 -12.14
CA ARG A 960 13.70 19.65 -13.06
C ARG A 960 13.90 21.10 -12.60
N ALA A 961 14.08 21.30 -11.29
CA ALA A 961 14.08 22.65 -10.70
C ALA A 961 15.14 23.58 -11.32
N HIS A 962 16.30 23.03 -11.67
CA HIS A 962 17.38 23.76 -12.34
C HIS A 962 17.01 24.30 -13.73
N ARG A 963 16.04 23.70 -14.43
CA ARG A 963 15.55 24.20 -15.73
C ARG A 963 14.50 25.32 -15.57
N ARG A 964 14.04 25.54 -14.35
CA ARG A 964 12.94 26.45 -14.00
C ARG A 964 13.38 27.42 -12.91
N SER A 965 14.56 28.02 -13.08
CA SER A 965 15.19 28.92 -12.09
C SER A 965 14.30 30.10 -11.65
N ASN A 966 13.31 30.46 -12.48
CA ASN A 966 12.36 31.56 -12.20
C ASN A 966 11.12 31.11 -11.41
N GLU A 967 10.96 29.81 -11.13
CA GLU A 967 9.83 29.24 -10.38
C GLU A 967 10.31 28.70 -9.04
N GLU A 968 9.58 29.00 -7.95
CA GLU A 968 9.78 28.31 -6.67
C GLU A 968 9.05 26.96 -6.68
N LEU A 969 9.80 25.88 -6.47
CA LEU A 969 9.30 24.51 -6.55
C LEU A 969 9.46 23.81 -5.20
N THR A 970 8.51 22.93 -4.86
CA THR A 970 8.54 22.22 -3.57
C THR A 970 8.58 20.71 -3.75
N PHE A 971 9.50 20.03 -3.06
CA PHE A 971 9.51 18.58 -2.91
C PHE A 971 9.18 18.22 -1.46
N TYR A 972 8.08 17.50 -1.22
CA TYR A 972 7.75 16.94 0.08
C TYR A 972 8.25 15.51 0.17
N PHE A 973 9.07 15.23 1.18
CA PHE A 973 9.46 13.88 1.54
C PHE A 973 8.73 13.48 2.81
N CYS A 974 7.69 12.65 2.70
CA CYS A 974 6.84 12.25 3.82
C CYS A 974 7.37 10.95 4.41
N ALA A 975 8.34 11.03 5.31
CA ALA A 975 8.76 9.96 6.22
C ALA A 975 9.83 10.46 7.19
N ASP A 976 9.96 9.80 8.34
CA ASP A 976 10.99 10.11 9.32
C ASP A 976 12.36 9.59 8.82
N TYR A 977 13.10 10.44 8.09
CA TYR A 977 14.43 10.16 7.54
C TYR A 977 15.28 11.43 7.47
N ASP A 978 16.59 11.31 7.71
CA ASP A 978 17.51 12.44 7.63
C ASP A 978 17.88 12.78 6.18
N LEU A 979 17.53 13.99 5.76
CA LEU A 979 17.78 14.53 4.42
C LEU A 979 18.97 15.50 4.35
N SER A 980 19.77 15.61 5.42
CA SER A 980 20.92 16.53 5.47
C SER A 980 21.94 16.28 4.36
N PHE A 981 22.05 15.03 3.88
CA PHE A 981 22.92 14.68 2.75
C PHE A 981 22.57 15.41 1.44
N LEU A 982 21.36 15.97 1.32
CA LEU A 982 20.96 16.75 0.13
C LEU A 982 21.70 18.09 0.04
N LEU A 983 22.19 18.65 1.14
CA LEU A 983 22.97 19.89 1.11
C LEU A 983 24.29 19.69 0.33
N ASP A 984 24.88 18.52 0.46
CA ASP A 984 26.07 18.14 -0.29
C ASP A 984 25.76 17.80 -1.74
N GLU A 985 24.53 17.36 -2.06
CA GLU A 985 24.12 16.88 -3.40
C GLU A 985 23.43 17.94 -4.27
N LEU A 986 22.76 18.92 -3.66
CA LEU A 986 21.95 19.96 -4.31
C LEU A 986 22.38 21.36 -3.82
N PRO A 987 23.35 22.00 -4.48
CA PRO A 987 23.85 23.32 -4.07
C PRO A 987 22.74 24.37 -4.02
N GLY A 988 22.61 25.09 -2.90
CA GLY A 988 21.64 26.18 -2.74
C GLY A 988 20.23 25.75 -2.31
N VAL A 989 19.95 24.44 -2.19
CA VAL A 989 18.62 23.95 -1.81
C VAL A 989 18.17 24.47 -0.44
N LYS A 990 16.89 24.84 -0.31
CA LYS A 990 16.28 25.17 0.98
C LYS A 990 15.73 23.89 1.61
N LEU A 991 16.38 23.37 2.65
CA LEU A 991 15.91 22.21 3.40
C LEU A 991 15.12 22.65 4.64
N GLU A 992 13.89 22.15 4.77
CA GLU A 992 13.01 22.41 5.90
C GLU A 992 12.52 21.09 6.48
N VAL A 993 12.29 21.05 7.80
CA VAL A 993 11.67 19.91 8.48
C VAL A 993 10.37 20.41 9.10
N VAL A 994 9.27 19.75 8.78
CA VAL A 994 7.93 20.12 9.19
C VAL A 994 7.20 18.87 9.65
N ASP A 995 6.54 18.91 10.81
CA ASP A 995 5.73 17.75 11.24
C ASP A 995 4.39 17.71 10.46
N ALA A 996 3.90 16.52 10.13
CA ALA A 996 2.68 16.35 9.33
C ALA A 996 1.45 17.04 9.94
N CYS A 997 1.33 17.05 11.28
CA CYS A 997 0.23 17.68 12.01
C CYS A 997 0.21 19.22 11.82
N THR A 998 1.37 19.81 11.51
CA THR A 998 1.53 21.23 11.16
C THR A 998 0.77 21.61 9.89
N LEU A 999 0.84 20.73 8.89
CA LEU A 999 0.27 20.94 7.57
C LEU A 999 -1.21 20.58 7.58
N CYS A 1000 -1.53 19.48 8.26
CA CYS A 1000 -2.88 18.94 8.40
C CYS A 1000 -3.05 18.33 9.78
N THR A 1001 -3.96 18.88 10.60
CA THR A 1001 -4.17 18.41 11.98
C THR A 1001 -4.52 16.92 12.01
N GLU A 1002 -5.34 16.47 11.05
CA GLU A 1002 -5.78 15.09 10.86
C GLU A 1002 -4.65 14.14 10.45
N ALA A 1003 -3.55 14.65 9.88
CA ALA A 1003 -2.34 13.88 9.60
C ALA A 1003 -1.49 13.62 10.86
N GLY A 1004 -1.79 14.31 11.96
CA GLY A 1004 -1.10 14.15 13.24
C GLY A 1004 -1.39 12.84 13.97
N SER A 1005 -0.55 12.51 14.95
CA SER A 1005 -0.79 11.40 15.86
C SER A 1005 -2.06 11.62 16.68
N ARG A 1006 -2.62 10.54 17.25
CA ARG A 1006 -3.84 10.63 18.08
C ARG A 1006 -3.69 11.61 19.25
N ASP A 1007 -2.49 11.70 19.82
CA ASP A 1007 -2.20 12.61 20.92
C ASP A 1007 -2.12 14.06 20.43
N GLN A 1008 -1.50 14.32 19.27
CA GLN A 1008 -1.46 15.63 18.63
C GLN A 1008 -2.88 16.13 18.28
N GLN A 1009 -3.70 15.28 17.65
CA GLN A 1009 -5.10 15.58 17.34
C GLN A 1009 -5.93 15.88 18.59
N THR A 1010 -5.75 15.10 19.66
CA THR A 1010 -6.44 15.32 20.94
C THR A 1010 -6.03 16.66 21.58
N GLY A 1011 -4.73 16.97 21.57
CA GLY A 1011 -4.20 18.24 22.08
C GLY A 1011 -4.80 19.43 21.33
N HIS A 1012 -4.81 19.39 20.00
CA HIS A 1012 -5.43 20.41 19.15
C HIS A 1012 -6.90 20.63 19.49
N ALA A 1013 -7.67 19.53 19.57
CA ALA A 1013 -9.09 19.60 19.87
C ALA A 1013 -9.37 20.21 21.25
N ILE A 1014 -8.57 19.87 22.27
CA ILE A 1014 -8.72 20.43 23.62
C ILE A 1014 -8.48 21.94 23.64
N VAL A 1015 -7.43 22.43 22.97
CA VAL A 1015 -7.12 23.86 22.91
C VAL A 1015 -8.21 24.64 22.16
N LYS A 1016 -8.68 24.11 21.03
CA LYS A 1016 -9.79 24.70 20.27
C LYS A 1016 -11.08 24.76 21.09
N ALA A 1017 -11.42 23.67 21.77
CA ALA A 1017 -12.58 23.61 22.66
C ALA A 1017 -12.45 24.53 23.87
N PHE A 1018 -11.26 24.67 24.44
CA PHE A 1018 -10.99 25.61 25.52
C PHE A 1018 -11.20 27.06 25.06
N THR A 1019 -10.65 27.42 23.89
CA THR A 1019 -10.77 28.75 23.29
C THR A 1019 -12.24 29.08 23.01
N GLN A 1020 -12.99 28.14 22.41
CA GLN A 1020 -14.43 28.29 22.18
C GLN A 1020 -15.22 28.50 23.48
N LEU A 1021 -14.89 27.76 24.55
CA LEU A 1021 -15.55 27.93 25.85
C LEU A 1021 -15.19 29.24 26.54
N TRP A 1022 -13.96 29.72 26.35
CA TRP A 1022 -13.50 31.01 26.86
C TRP A 1022 -14.19 32.18 26.14
N GLU A 1023 -14.19 32.19 24.80
CA GLU A 1023 -14.86 33.21 23.97
C GLU A 1023 -16.37 33.28 24.23
N SER A 1024 -16.99 32.12 24.47
CA SER A 1024 -18.42 32.04 24.80
C SER A 1024 -18.73 32.30 26.28
N GLN A 1025 -17.73 32.66 27.10
CA GLN A 1025 -17.84 32.87 28.56
C GLN A 1025 -18.50 31.70 29.32
N GLN A 1026 -18.35 30.48 28.82
CA GLN A 1026 -18.91 29.29 29.44
C GLN A 1026 -17.95 28.66 30.46
N LYS A 1027 -18.50 27.91 31.41
CA LYS A 1027 -17.70 27.26 32.45
C LYS A 1027 -16.76 26.21 31.84
N ILE A 1028 -15.48 26.55 31.78
CA ILE A 1028 -14.44 25.66 31.27
C ILE A 1028 -14.23 24.47 32.22
N GLY A 1029 -14.58 23.26 31.80
CA GLY A 1029 -14.43 22.05 32.60
C GLY A 1029 -14.22 20.81 31.74
N GLN A 1030 -13.62 19.77 32.31
CA GLN A 1030 -13.28 18.53 31.59
C GLN A 1030 -14.47 17.95 30.81
N LYS A 1031 -15.66 17.94 31.42
CA LYS A 1031 -16.89 17.41 30.81
C LYS A 1031 -17.37 18.26 29.62
N ALA A 1032 -17.18 19.57 29.71
CA ALA A 1032 -17.55 20.50 28.63
C ALA A 1032 -16.60 20.36 27.44
N ILE A 1033 -15.29 20.31 27.71
CA ILE A 1033 -14.28 20.04 26.68
C ILE A 1033 -14.52 18.68 26.04
N ALA A 1034 -14.71 17.63 26.84
CA ALA A 1034 -14.96 16.28 26.35
C ALA A 1034 -16.19 16.22 25.44
N LYS A 1035 -17.25 16.99 25.75
CA LYS A 1035 -18.45 17.09 24.91
C LYS A 1035 -18.19 17.79 23.58
N ILE A 1036 -17.35 18.84 23.55
CA ILE A 1036 -17.03 19.58 22.33
C ILE A 1036 -16.16 18.75 21.38
N ILE A 1037 -15.20 18.01 21.93
CA ILE A 1037 -14.24 17.20 21.14
C ILE A 1037 -14.72 15.76 20.91
N ASP A 1038 -16.00 15.47 21.22
CA ASP A 1038 -16.63 14.15 21.13
C ASP A 1038 -15.79 13.00 21.73
N THR A 1039 -15.31 13.21 22.97
CA THR A 1039 -14.53 12.20 23.70
C THR A 1039 -15.02 12.00 25.13
N THR A 1040 -14.39 11.09 25.87
CA THR A 1040 -14.74 10.84 27.27
C THR A 1040 -14.02 11.80 28.22
N GLN A 1041 -14.69 12.21 29.29
CA GLN A 1041 -14.06 12.98 30.37
C GLN A 1041 -12.84 12.24 30.96
N GLY A 1042 -12.92 10.91 31.05
CA GLY A 1042 -11.81 10.06 31.52
C GLY A 1042 -10.57 10.17 30.63
N TRP A 1043 -10.75 10.29 29.31
CA TRP A 1043 -9.66 10.52 28.36
C TRP A 1043 -9.01 11.89 28.55
N VAL A 1044 -9.81 12.98 28.64
CA VAL A 1044 -9.29 14.34 28.92
C VAL A 1044 -8.55 14.40 30.26
N SER A 1045 -9.06 13.72 31.27
CA SER A 1045 -8.42 13.63 32.58
C SER A 1045 -7.07 12.90 32.49
N ARG A 1046 -7.02 11.72 31.84
CA ARG A 1046 -5.77 10.98 31.61
C ARG A 1046 -4.77 11.76 30.76
N PHE A 1047 -5.23 12.40 29.69
CA PHE A 1047 -4.40 13.24 28.84
C PHE A 1047 -3.77 14.38 29.66
N THR A 1048 -4.56 15.01 30.55
CA THR A 1048 -4.12 16.15 31.37
C THR A 1048 -3.33 15.78 32.63
N GLN A 1049 -3.24 14.49 32.99
CA GLN A 1049 -2.42 14.02 34.11
C GLN A 1049 -0.93 14.32 33.91
N ARG A 1050 -0.46 14.35 32.66
CA ARG A 1050 0.94 14.68 32.33
C ARG A 1050 1.36 16.10 32.79
N TRP A 1051 0.41 16.99 33.10
CA TRP A 1051 0.62 18.35 33.64
C TRP A 1051 0.18 18.51 35.11
N GLY A 1052 0.19 17.42 35.88
CA GLY A 1052 -0.27 17.43 37.28
C GLY A 1052 -1.79 17.53 37.44
N GLY A 1053 -2.53 17.24 36.37
CA GLY A 1053 -4.00 17.19 36.33
C GLY A 1053 -4.68 18.50 35.92
N TRP A 1054 -5.91 18.36 35.43
CA TRP A 1054 -6.73 19.44 34.88
C TRP A 1054 -6.85 20.71 35.73
N ALA A 1055 -6.94 20.59 37.05
CA ALA A 1055 -7.10 21.75 37.94
C ALA A 1055 -5.87 22.66 37.92
N ARG A 1056 -4.67 22.08 37.77
CA ARG A 1056 -3.40 22.80 37.70
C ARG A 1056 -3.22 23.44 36.32
N PHE A 1057 -3.42 22.66 35.27
CA PHE A 1057 -3.39 23.12 33.87
C PHE A 1057 -4.36 24.29 33.62
N LYS A 1058 -5.61 24.18 34.09
CA LYS A 1058 -6.62 25.23 33.94
C LYS A 1058 -6.25 26.52 34.68
N LYS A 1059 -5.74 26.44 35.92
CA LYS A 1059 -5.41 27.63 36.73
C LYS A 1059 -4.25 28.44 36.13
N LEU A 1060 -3.22 27.75 35.65
CA LEU A 1060 -2.07 28.37 34.98
C LEU A 1060 -2.49 29.11 33.72
N LEU A 1061 -3.27 28.47 32.85
CA LEU A 1061 -3.77 29.09 31.62
C LEU A 1061 -4.64 30.34 31.89
N LEU A 1062 -5.52 30.31 32.88
CA LEU A 1062 -6.43 31.42 33.17
C LEU A 1062 -5.73 32.64 33.80
N LEU A 1063 -4.82 32.42 34.77
CA LEU A 1063 -4.06 33.50 35.43
C LEU A 1063 -3.23 34.32 34.44
N LEU A 1064 -2.68 33.64 33.45
CA LEU A 1064 -1.81 34.21 32.45
C LEU A 1064 -2.59 34.96 31.36
N LEU A 1065 -3.74 34.42 30.95
CA LEU A 1065 -4.69 35.12 30.08
C LEU A 1065 -5.22 36.39 30.75
N ASP A 1066 -5.67 36.33 32.01
CA ASP A 1066 -6.23 37.51 32.71
C ASP A 1066 -5.20 38.66 32.87
N SER A 1067 -3.92 38.34 33.10
CA SER A 1067 -2.85 39.35 33.28
C SER A 1067 -2.46 40.13 32.02
N LEU A 1068 -2.69 39.55 30.83
CA LEU A 1068 -2.42 40.16 29.52
C LEU A 1068 -3.51 41.13 29.06
N TYR A 1069 -4.73 40.97 29.59
CA TYR A 1069 -5.92 41.77 29.20
C TYR A 1069 -6.33 42.81 30.26
N SER A 1070 -5.56 42.98 31.34
CA SER A 1070 -5.82 44.01 32.35
C SER A 1070 -5.09 45.33 32.01
N ASP A 1071 -5.85 46.41 31.78
CA ASP A 1071 -5.32 47.78 31.72
C ASP A 1071 -4.89 48.21 33.14
N SER A 1072 -3.59 48.10 33.43
CA SER A 1072 -3.06 48.53 34.72
C SER A 1072 -3.00 50.05 34.78
N ASN A 1073 -4.03 50.66 35.38
CA ASN A 1073 -4.13 52.10 35.66
C ASN A 1073 -4.07 52.38 37.17
N LYS A 1074 -3.18 51.69 37.90
CA LYS A 1074 -3.00 51.88 39.34
C LYS A 1074 -1.57 52.32 39.65
N ASN A 1075 -1.46 53.18 40.65
CA ASN A 1075 -0.22 53.86 41.01
C ASN A 1075 0.70 52.91 41.77
N PHE A 1076 1.97 52.91 41.38
CA PHE A 1076 3.10 52.18 41.98
C PHE A 1076 3.31 52.43 43.50
N THR A 1077 2.57 53.38 44.10
CA THR A 1077 2.75 53.90 45.47
C THR A 1077 2.08 53.07 46.57
N ASP A 1078 1.25 52.07 46.24
CA ASP A 1078 0.49 51.26 47.22
C ASP A 1078 1.17 49.91 47.58
N LEU A 1079 2.35 49.64 47.03
CA LEU A 1079 3.13 48.43 47.31
C LEU A 1079 4.02 48.63 48.55
N ALA A 1080 4.19 47.60 49.39
CA ALA A 1080 5.17 47.62 50.47
C ALA A 1080 6.62 47.70 49.93
N GLU A 1081 7.61 48.18 50.70
CA GLU A 1081 9.01 48.33 50.23
C GLU A 1081 9.56 47.05 49.58
N ASP A 1082 9.28 45.89 50.18
CA ASP A 1082 9.69 44.58 49.64
C ASP A 1082 8.98 44.25 48.31
N GLU A 1083 7.71 44.62 48.16
CA GLU A 1083 6.94 44.43 46.93
C GLU A 1083 7.40 45.40 45.82
N GLN A 1084 7.74 46.65 46.18
CA GLN A 1084 8.30 47.63 45.24
C GLN A 1084 9.66 47.19 44.72
N TRP A 1085 10.51 46.64 45.60
CA TRP A 1085 11.80 46.08 45.22
C TRP A 1085 11.63 44.85 44.30
N LEU A 1086 10.64 43.99 44.57
CA LEU A 1086 10.34 42.85 43.69
C LEU A 1086 9.94 43.28 42.27
N VAL A 1087 9.13 44.34 42.14
CA VAL A 1087 8.67 44.87 40.85
C VAL A 1087 9.78 45.63 40.10
N SER A 1088 10.52 46.48 40.80
CA SER A 1088 11.47 47.43 40.18
C SER A 1088 12.88 46.87 39.97
N GLU A 1089 13.32 45.94 40.82
CA GLU A 1089 14.69 45.43 40.84
C GLU A 1089 14.74 43.91 40.67
N TYR A 1090 14.06 43.13 41.53
CA TYR A 1090 14.23 41.67 41.57
C TYR A 1090 13.75 40.95 40.31
N PHE A 1091 12.48 41.08 39.92
CA PHE A 1091 11.96 40.39 38.73
C PHE A 1091 12.59 40.88 37.42
N PRO A 1092 12.89 42.19 37.25
CA PRO A 1092 13.69 42.66 36.12
C PRO A 1092 15.09 42.03 36.06
N ILE A 1093 15.83 42.00 37.18
CA ILE A 1093 17.16 41.38 37.25
C ILE A 1093 17.06 39.87 37.00
N LEU A 1094 16.09 39.20 37.61
CA LEU A 1094 15.84 37.77 37.45
C LEU A 1094 15.58 37.40 35.98
N CYS A 1095 14.79 38.21 35.26
CA CYS A 1095 14.52 38.03 33.84
C CYS A 1095 15.70 38.40 32.93
N GLN A 1096 16.73 39.08 33.43
CA GLN A 1096 17.91 39.52 32.68
C GLN A 1096 19.16 38.69 32.95
N GLN A 1097 19.14 37.74 33.90
CA GLN A 1097 20.27 36.87 34.18
C GLN A 1097 20.35 35.70 33.18
N PRO A 1098 21.40 35.61 32.33
CA PRO A 1098 21.50 34.58 31.28
C PRO A 1098 21.78 33.17 31.79
N GLU A 1099 22.24 33.04 33.05
CA GLU A 1099 22.72 31.78 33.62
C GLU A 1099 21.61 30.95 34.29
N LEU A 1100 20.41 31.51 34.48
CA LEU A 1100 19.27 30.80 35.07
C LEU A 1100 18.45 30.08 33.98
N SER A 1101 18.28 28.76 34.16
CA SER A 1101 17.33 27.99 33.35
C SER A 1101 15.89 28.44 33.62
N PRO A 1102 14.95 28.27 32.66
CA PRO A 1102 13.55 28.67 32.88
C PRO A 1102 12.90 27.99 34.10
N ASP A 1103 13.27 26.73 34.36
CA ASP A 1103 12.88 26.00 35.57
C ASP A 1103 13.42 26.67 36.85
N GLY A 1104 14.68 27.11 36.85
CA GLY A 1104 15.30 27.84 37.97
C GLY A 1104 14.67 29.22 38.19
N LEU A 1105 14.28 29.90 37.11
CA LEU A 1105 13.57 31.17 37.17
C LEU A 1105 12.16 31.00 37.78
N LEU A 1106 11.47 29.91 37.44
CA LEU A 1106 10.19 29.58 38.07
C LEU A 1106 10.32 29.12 39.51
N ASP A 1107 11.38 28.42 39.88
CA ASP A 1107 11.62 28.04 41.28
C ASP A 1107 11.80 29.28 42.15
N GLU A 1108 12.48 30.32 41.65
CA GLU A 1108 12.59 31.63 42.30
C GLU A 1108 11.26 32.37 42.35
N VAL A 1109 10.48 32.38 41.26
CA VAL A 1109 9.12 32.97 41.23
C VAL A 1109 8.19 32.26 42.21
N VAL A 1110 8.30 30.94 42.33
CA VAL A 1110 7.54 30.10 43.27
C VAL A 1110 8.01 30.34 44.71
N LEU A 1111 9.30 30.52 44.93
CA LEU A 1111 9.86 30.88 46.24
C LEU A 1111 9.34 32.24 46.70
N VAL A 1112 9.34 33.25 45.82
CA VAL A 1112 8.75 34.56 46.09
C VAL A 1112 7.26 34.43 46.37
N ALA A 1113 6.49 33.74 45.52
CA ALA A 1113 5.05 33.55 45.71
C ALA A 1113 4.69 32.82 47.02
N LYS A 1114 5.53 31.87 47.47
CA LYS A 1114 5.40 31.22 48.78
C LYS A 1114 5.73 32.14 49.95
N THR A 1115 6.68 33.06 49.75
CA THR A 1115 7.19 33.95 50.80
C THR A 1115 6.24 35.12 51.05
N ILE A 1116 5.74 35.77 49.99
CA ILE A 1116 4.84 36.95 50.10
C ILE A 1116 3.35 36.57 50.06
N GLY A 1117 3.03 35.36 49.59
CA GLY A 1117 1.66 34.86 49.45
C GLY A 1117 0.96 35.30 48.15
N ASN A 1118 0.02 34.47 47.68
CA ASN A 1118 -0.59 34.61 46.35
C ASN A 1118 -1.28 35.97 46.09
N ARG A 1119 -1.84 36.60 47.12
CA ARG A 1119 -2.56 37.88 47.00
C ARG A 1119 -1.62 39.08 46.88
N ALA A 1120 -0.43 38.99 47.47
CA ALA A 1120 0.65 39.97 47.30
C ALA A 1120 1.31 39.79 45.94
N MET A 1121 1.56 38.55 45.53
CA MET A 1121 2.12 38.20 44.22
C MET A 1121 1.25 38.68 43.06
N GLU A 1122 -0.08 38.59 43.18
CA GLU A 1122 -1.03 39.09 42.18
C GLU A 1122 -0.91 40.62 41.99
N ARG A 1123 -0.72 41.38 43.07
CA ARG A 1123 -0.49 42.84 43.02
C ARG A 1123 0.87 43.17 42.40
N VAL A 1124 1.92 42.46 42.80
CA VAL A 1124 3.29 42.61 42.27
C VAL A 1124 3.32 42.34 40.76
N LEU A 1125 2.71 41.26 40.29
CA LEU A 1125 2.66 40.94 38.85
C LEU A 1125 1.82 41.94 38.05
N HIS A 1126 0.75 42.49 38.63
CA HIS A 1126 -0.10 43.49 37.97
C HIS A 1126 0.63 44.83 37.75
N GLU A 1127 1.52 45.21 38.67
CA GLU A 1127 2.32 46.44 38.60
C GLU A 1127 3.68 46.26 37.87
N CYS A 1128 4.06 45.02 37.53
CA CYS A 1128 5.19 44.75 36.66
C CYS A 1128 4.98 45.32 35.25
N THR A 1129 6.06 45.72 34.60
CA THR A 1129 5.97 46.20 33.21
C THR A 1129 5.42 45.09 32.29
N PRO A 1130 4.74 45.45 31.19
CA PRO A 1130 4.25 44.47 30.22
C PRO A 1130 5.34 43.51 29.74
N GLN A 1131 6.58 43.99 29.62
CA GLN A 1131 7.73 43.18 29.23
C GLN A 1131 8.11 42.14 30.31
N VAL A 1132 8.14 42.52 31.58
CA VAL A 1132 8.42 41.60 32.68
C VAL A 1132 7.30 40.57 32.82
N ARG A 1133 6.03 40.98 32.70
CA ARG A 1133 4.87 40.06 32.68
C ARG A 1133 4.94 39.08 31.52
N ALA A 1134 5.30 39.56 30.32
CA ALA A 1134 5.48 38.72 29.15
C ALA A 1134 6.65 37.74 29.32
N ASN A 1135 7.78 38.18 29.89
CA ASN A 1135 8.93 37.32 30.15
C ASN A 1135 8.63 36.25 31.20
N LEU A 1136 7.92 36.60 32.29
CA LEU A 1136 7.47 35.66 33.31
C LEU A 1136 6.41 34.70 32.77
N LEU A 1137 5.52 35.17 31.90
CA LEU A 1137 4.56 34.35 31.17
C LEU A 1137 5.27 33.34 30.26
N ILE A 1138 6.27 33.80 29.50
CA ILE A 1138 7.13 32.95 28.67
C ILE A 1138 7.86 31.94 29.55
N ALA A 1139 8.40 32.35 30.71
CA ALA A 1139 9.04 31.46 31.68
C ALA A 1139 8.08 30.36 32.17
N VAL A 1140 6.86 30.72 32.56
CA VAL A 1140 5.81 29.79 33.00
C VAL A 1140 5.40 28.82 31.89
N LEU A 1141 5.24 29.34 30.68
CA LEU A 1141 4.92 28.53 29.52
C LEU A 1141 6.14 27.68 29.08
N SER A 1142 7.38 28.06 29.44
CA SER A 1142 8.65 27.35 29.15
C SER A 1142 9.08 26.28 30.15
N CYS A 1143 8.30 26.12 31.21
CA CYS A 1143 8.37 24.96 32.09
C CYS A 1143 7.27 23.93 31.78
N LEU A 1144 6.54 24.14 30.68
CA LEU A 1144 6.11 23.02 29.84
C LEU A 1144 7.36 22.51 29.12
N PRO A 1145 7.47 21.20 28.81
CA PRO A 1145 8.74 20.62 28.36
C PRO A 1145 9.32 21.43 27.18
N THR A 1146 10.63 21.42 26.99
CA THR A 1146 11.39 22.36 26.13
C THR A 1146 10.95 22.41 24.65
N GLU A 1147 10.20 21.42 24.16
CA GLU A 1147 8.86 21.54 23.51
C GLU A 1147 8.39 22.72 22.64
N VAL A 1148 8.74 23.95 23.03
CA VAL A 1148 7.86 25.10 22.85
C VAL A 1148 8.60 26.42 22.51
N TYR A 1149 9.94 26.53 22.58
CA TYR A 1149 10.58 27.87 22.49
C TYR A 1149 11.77 28.02 21.54
N SER A 1150 11.76 29.11 20.77
CA SER A 1150 12.96 29.93 20.55
C SER A 1150 12.58 31.42 20.57
N ASN A 1151 13.44 32.23 21.20
CA ASN A 1151 13.16 33.57 21.74
C ASN A 1151 13.05 34.73 20.72
N GLU A 1152 13.52 34.57 19.48
CA GLU A 1152 13.78 35.74 18.61
C GLU A 1152 12.54 36.36 17.95
N SER A 1153 11.50 35.57 17.67
CA SER A 1153 10.32 36.09 16.92
C SER A 1153 9.29 36.82 17.81
N ILE A 1154 9.31 36.54 19.12
CA ILE A 1154 8.38 37.12 20.11
C ILE A 1154 8.94 38.46 20.63
N LEU A 1155 10.26 38.57 20.81
CA LEU A 1155 10.93 39.84 21.15
C LEU A 1155 10.69 40.92 20.09
N LEU A 1156 10.58 40.55 18.80
CA LEU A 1156 10.27 41.46 17.70
C LEU A 1156 8.79 41.89 17.64
N ALA A 1157 7.88 41.13 18.26
CA ALA A 1157 6.43 41.41 18.23
C ALA A 1157 5.95 42.28 19.41
N VAL A 1158 6.75 42.41 20.47
CA VAL A 1158 6.37 43.07 21.73
C VAL A 1158 7.25 44.30 22.06
N ALA A 1159 8.31 44.56 21.29
CA ALA A 1159 9.14 45.75 21.47
C ALA A 1159 8.32 47.04 21.23
N PRO A 1160 8.27 48.00 22.18
CA PRO A 1160 7.74 49.32 21.90
C PRO A 1160 8.64 50.00 20.87
N MET A 1161 8.04 50.67 19.87
CA MET A 1161 8.77 51.55 18.97
C MET A 1161 9.63 52.51 19.80
N GLN A 1162 10.94 52.28 19.84
CA GLN A 1162 11.86 53.31 20.30
C GLN A 1162 11.80 54.43 19.28
N SER A 1163 11.28 55.56 19.72
CA SER A 1163 11.38 56.83 19.03
C SER A 1163 12.85 57.11 18.77
N ALA A 1164 13.20 57.28 17.49
CA ALA A 1164 14.48 57.83 17.10
C ALA A 1164 14.59 59.25 17.68
N VAL A 1165 15.45 59.41 18.68
CA VAL A 1165 16.18 60.65 18.90
C VAL A 1165 17.60 60.36 18.44
N THR A 1166 18.04 61.22 17.50
CA THR A 1166 19.28 61.24 16.71
C THR A 1166 19.42 60.24 15.57
#